data_AF-A0A1H7WJQ3-F1
#
_entry.id   AF-A0A1H7WJQ3-F1
#
_cell.length_a   1.000
_cell.length_b   1.000
_cell.length_c   1.000
_cell.angle_alpha   90.00
_cell.angle_beta   90.00
_cell.angle_gamma   90.00
#
_symmetry.space_group_name_H-M   'P 1'
#
loop_
_entity.id
_entity.type
_entity.pdbx_description
1 polymer ?
#
loop_
_entity_poly.entity_id
_entity_poly.type
_entity_poly.pdbx_seq_one_letter_code
_entity_poly.pdbx_strand_id
1 'polypeptide(L)'
;MNFRQFAINNVLRSKRTYIAHFLSSAFSVMIFFTYGLLSFHPQLKDGLVSSSGTMSMLGTMGMTVSQYIVFVFSFFFLLYSVGAFIKVRKKEFGILLILGMSRKQLNRMLFIENILIGAAAIVVGIGTGLLFSKLILLISAKLLAVDKGLPFYFPLESLIVTAAAYAVLFLLIALFSSFMLRKGTLLALVKAEESPKPQPKASPWLAVLAVLLIGTGYGMVMVFAILQIFNLFLLLGGVIFVIIGTYFLFTQFSVFFMRYLQKKERFFFRRTNLLTISELLYRIKDNAVMFFLVSVISASAFTGIGTTLAIGDPGLSAMENPYAYTYTMNDENADKGNRHLDMIREELKKGGFQYKEAEVTPIFSDNGINLIKLSEYNSLIQSMGYPSETLGDLEGILTPGTVTEKNSYRIDGPGNDQFEVINGKTSEIVKVLKAETFIAVPATYGDTLVVSDRLYKDVLQAQEDQEFGYAAFHTFYVQDWKNTGDVSRSIQERLKEQEDYSYYLKSLYLDWKSAQQQNGILLMVSGLVGIVFFTFAASFVYFRLYADLARDEQQYRMIAKVGLSKKELGTIITKQLVIMFFLPMLIALIHSGVAFVALQQLVDFSIVGHSLKIFIFFLSIQIVYFFITRWRYLERLNKIIQ
;
A
#
# COMPACT_ATOMS: atom_id res chain seq x y z
N MET A 1 47.50 -19.42 -15.14
CA MET A 1 46.24 -19.19 -14.38
C MET A 1 45.14 -20.05 -14.99
N ASN A 2 44.42 -20.85 -14.21
CA ASN A 2 43.35 -21.70 -14.77
C ASN A 2 42.07 -20.89 -15.05
N PHE A 3 41.17 -21.42 -15.86
CA PHE A 3 39.95 -20.70 -16.31
C PHE A 3 39.01 -20.29 -15.16
N ARG A 4 38.90 -21.12 -14.11
CA ARG A 4 38.07 -20.80 -12.93
C ARG A 4 38.67 -19.66 -12.13
N GLN A 5 39.99 -19.66 -11.96
CA GLN A 5 40.74 -18.62 -11.26
C GLN A 5 40.70 -17.30 -12.04
N PHE A 6 40.67 -17.34 -13.37
CA PHE A 6 40.39 -16.15 -14.20
C PHE A 6 39.02 -15.56 -13.86
N ALA A 7 37.94 -16.38 -13.87
CA ALA A 7 36.58 -15.91 -13.57
C ALA A 7 36.45 -15.34 -12.14
N ILE A 8 37.02 -16.02 -11.13
CA ILE A 8 37.01 -15.54 -9.73
C ILE A 8 37.76 -14.22 -9.60
N ASN A 9 38.97 -14.13 -10.18
CA ASN A 9 39.77 -12.91 -10.14
C ASN A 9 39.10 -11.76 -10.89
N ASN A 10 38.28 -12.06 -11.89
CA ASN A 10 37.50 -11.05 -12.61
C ASN A 10 36.53 -10.36 -11.66
N VAL A 11 35.68 -11.13 -10.95
CA VAL A 11 34.73 -10.59 -9.95
C VAL A 11 35.45 -9.79 -8.87
N LEU A 12 36.57 -10.30 -8.35
CA LEU A 12 37.34 -9.64 -7.30
C LEU A 12 38.06 -8.37 -7.75
N ARG A 13 38.52 -8.28 -9.01
CA ARG A 13 39.19 -7.08 -9.53
C ARG A 13 38.19 -5.99 -9.94
N SER A 14 37.00 -6.38 -10.35
CA SER A 14 35.97 -5.45 -10.86
C SER A 14 34.83 -5.20 -9.88
N LYS A 15 35.05 -5.41 -8.57
CA LYS A 15 34.07 -5.24 -7.46
C LYS A 15 33.15 -4.03 -7.62
N ARG A 16 33.67 -2.88 -8.06
CA ARG A 16 32.89 -1.63 -8.23
C ARG A 16 31.77 -1.75 -9.28
N THR A 17 31.98 -2.52 -10.35
CA THR A 17 30.99 -2.77 -11.39
C THR A 17 29.95 -3.80 -10.93
N TYR A 18 30.34 -4.70 -10.04
CA TYR A 18 29.49 -5.80 -9.54
C TYR A 18 28.69 -5.43 -8.28
N ILE A 19 29.10 -4.38 -7.55
CA ILE A 19 28.56 -4.08 -6.22
C ILE A 19 27.05 -3.83 -6.23
N ALA A 20 26.50 -3.22 -7.27
CA ALA A 20 25.07 -2.97 -7.35
C ALA A 20 24.26 -4.24 -7.62
N HIS A 21 24.80 -5.17 -8.42
CA HIS A 21 24.14 -6.45 -8.67
C HIS A 21 24.17 -7.31 -7.43
N PHE A 22 25.32 -7.34 -6.77
CA PHE A 22 25.50 -8.00 -5.49
C PHE A 22 24.58 -7.41 -4.40
N LEU A 23 24.59 -6.09 -4.18
CA LEU A 23 23.77 -5.45 -3.13
C LEU A 23 22.28 -5.65 -3.37
N SER A 24 21.83 -5.50 -4.61
CA SER A 24 20.41 -5.70 -4.92
C SER A 24 19.98 -7.15 -4.75
N SER A 25 20.87 -8.10 -5.10
CA SER A 25 20.68 -9.53 -4.86
C SER A 25 20.62 -9.85 -3.37
N ALA A 26 21.58 -9.34 -2.59
CA ALA A 26 21.65 -9.57 -1.15
C ALA A 26 20.45 -8.98 -0.42
N PHE A 27 19.98 -7.80 -0.84
CA PHE A 27 18.79 -7.19 -0.28
C PHE A 27 17.51 -7.98 -0.60
N SER A 28 17.40 -8.49 -1.83
CA SER A 28 16.31 -9.38 -2.24
C SER A 28 16.24 -10.63 -1.37
N VAL A 29 17.40 -11.28 -1.16
CA VAL A 29 17.55 -12.43 -0.25
C VAL A 29 17.14 -12.04 1.17
N MET A 30 17.62 -10.90 1.67
CA MET A 30 17.32 -10.42 3.02
C MET A 30 15.82 -10.26 3.24
N ILE A 31 15.09 -9.64 2.31
CA ILE A 31 13.64 -9.46 2.49
C ILE A 31 12.89 -10.78 2.38
N PHE A 32 13.29 -11.67 1.46
CA PHE A 32 12.68 -13.00 1.40
C PHE A 32 12.91 -13.79 2.69
N PHE A 33 14.12 -13.69 3.27
CA PHE A 33 14.42 -14.23 4.59
C PHE A 33 13.53 -13.62 5.68
N THR A 34 13.33 -12.30 5.65
CA THR A 34 12.43 -11.59 6.58
C THR A 34 11.00 -12.13 6.52
N TYR A 35 10.46 -12.41 5.33
CA TYR A 35 9.15 -13.09 5.22
C TYR A 35 9.20 -14.47 5.86
N GLY A 36 10.22 -15.28 5.56
CA GLY A 36 10.39 -16.58 6.20
C GLY A 36 10.51 -16.50 7.72
N LEU A 37 11.21 -15.49 8.26
CA LEU A 37 11.35 -15.27 9.71
C LEU A 37 10.00 -15.02 10.37
N LEU A 38 9.07 -14.36 9.67
CA LEU A 38 7.75 -14.02 10.22
C LEU A 38 6.76 -15.16 10.00
N SER A 39 6.73 -15.76 8.81
CA SER A 39 5.86 -16.89 8.48
C SER A 39 6.14 -18.14 9.33
N PHE A 40 7.41 -18.38 9.69
CA PHE A 40 7.80 -19.54 10.51
C PHE A 40 7.97 -19.18 11.99
N HIS A 41 7.52 -18.00 12.44
CA HIS A 41 7.63 -17.60 13.84
C HIS A 41 6.65 -18.42 14.70
N PRO A 42 7.07 -19.00 15.85
CA PRO A 42 6.22 -19.87 16.65
C PRO A 42 4.89 -19.24 17.09
N GLN A 43 4.90 -17.97 17.49
CA GLN A 43 3.68 -17.23 17.89
C GLN A 43 2.79 -16.77 16.73
N LEU A 44 3.25 -16.93 15.48
CA LEU A 44 2.48 -16.55 14.28
C LEU A 44 2.05 -17.78 13.46
N LYS A 45 2.83 -18.87 13.50
CA LYS A 45 2.61 -20.11 12.73
C LYS A 45 1.34 -20.86 13.17
N ASP A 46 1.07 -20.90 14.47
CA ASP A 46 -0.12 -21.56 15.04
C ASP A 46 -1.29 -20.59 15.25
N GLY A 47 -1.13 -19.35 14.75
CA GLY A 47 -2.10 -18.26 14.88
C GLY A 47 -1.90 -17.36 16.08
N LEU A 48 -2.36 -16.11 15.94
CA LEU A 48 -2.45 -15.20 17.07
C LEU A 48 -3.52 -15.77 18.01
N VAL A 49 -3.13 -16.05 19.27
CA VAL A 49 -3.96 -16.62 20.34
C VAL A 49 -5.28 -15.84 20.57
N SER A 50 -5.36 -14.61 20.06
CA SER A 50 -6.48 -13.67 20.19
C SER A 50 -7.32 -13.52 18.91
N SER A 51 -7.03 -14.26 17.84
CA SER A 51 -7.70 -14.15 16.53
C SER A 51 -8.58 -15.36 16.22
N SER A 52 -9.71 -15.15 15.53
CA SER A 52 -10.52 -16.26 15.02
C SER A 52 -9.66 -17.16 14.10
N GLY A 53 -9.86 -18.48 14.16
CA GLY A 53 -9.03 -19.45 13.43
C GLY A 53 -8.93 -19.17 11.91
N THR A 54 -9.99 -18.62 11.32
CA THR A 54 -10.03 -18.20 9.90
C THR A 54 -9.10 -17.03 9.61
N MET A 55 -8.96 -16.07 10.51
CA MET A 55 -8.15 -14.86 10.29
C MET A 55 -6.65 -15.13 10.47
N SER A 56 -6.29 -15.99 11.42
CA SER A 56 -4.95 -16.55 11.52
C SER A 56 -4.52 -17.21 10.20
N MET A 57 -5.39 -18.04 9.63
CA MET A 57 -5.15 -18.70 8.35
C MET A 57 -4.94 -17.68 7.22
N LEU A 58 -5.80 -16.65 7.10
CA LEU A 58 -5.64 -15.61 6.09
C LEU A 58 -4.35 -14.82 6.25
N GLY A 59 -3.93 -14.54 7.48
CA GLY A 59 -2.67 -13.86 7.77
C GLY A 59 -1.45 -14.66 7.29
N THR A 60 -1.40 -15.94 7.63
CA THR A 60 -0.33 -16.85 7.20
C THR A 60 -0.34 -17.07 5.68
N MET A 61 -1.53 -17.17 5.08
CA MET A 61 -1.68 -17.21 3.62
C MET A 61 -1.17 -15.91 2.97
N GLY A 62 -1.51 -14.75 3.52
CA GLY A 62 -1.07 -13.45 3.01
C GLY A 62 0.46 -13.29 3.02
N MET A 63 1.13 -13.70 4.10
CA MET A 63 2.60 -13.71 4.16
C MET A 63 3.21 -14.68 3.14
N THR A 64 2.61 -15.86 2.98
CA THR A 64 3.06 -16.88 2.03
C THR A 64 2.91 -16.41 0.57
N VAL A 65 1.76 -15.84 0.22
CA VAL A 65 1.51 -15.25 -1.11
C VAL A 65 2.51 -14.12 -1.39
N SER A 66 2.79 -13.29 -0.39
CA SER A 66 3.77 -12.20 -0.52
C SER A 66 5.18 -12.72 -0.76
N GLN A 67 5.57 -13.81 -0.09
CA GLN A 67 6.85 -14.48 -0.31
C GLN A 67 6.98 -14.99 -1.76
N TYR A 68 5.92 -15.57 -2.33
CA TYR A 68 5.89 -15.94 -3.75
C TYR A 68 5.97 -14.74 -4.70
N ILE A 69 5.21 -13.67 -4.41
CA ILE A 69 5.27 -12.42 -5.20
C ILE A 69 6.70 -11.87 -5.21
N VAL A 70 7.33 -11.74 -4.03
CA VAL A 70 8.71 -11.28 -3.92
C VAL A 70 9.64 -12.18 -4.72
N PHE A 71 9.52 -13.50 -4.66
CA PHE A 71 10.35 -14.42 -5.44
C PHE A 71 10.23 -14.20 -6.96
N VAL A 72 9.00 -14.09 -7.47
CA VAL A 72 8.73 -13.86 -8.90
C VAL A 72 9.28 -12.51 -9.36
N PHE A 73 9.02 -11.44 -8.61
CA PHE A 73 9.55 -10.12 -8.94
C PHE A 73 11.08 -10.07 -8.83
N SER A 74 11.66 -10.77 -7.85
CA SER A 74 13.12 -10.93 -7.72
C SER A 74 13.72 -11.60 -8.96
N PHE A 75 13.07 -12.62 -9.52
CA PHE A 75 13.53 -13.25 -10.75
C PHE A 75 13.60 -12.27 -11.92
N PHE A 76 12.49 -11.55 -12.20
CA PHE A 76 12.47 -10.58 -13.30
C PHE A 76 13.45 -9.43 -13.09
N PHE A 77 13.53 -8.92 -11.86
CA PHE A 77 14.44 -7.86 -11.49
C PHE A 77 15.91 -8.28 -11.65
N LEU A 78 16.28 -9.43 -11.08
CA LEU A 78 17.66 -9.92 -11.14
C LEU A 78 18.06 -10.33 -12.56
N LEU A 79 17.13 -10.86 -13.35
CA LEU A 79 17.35 -11.12 -14.77
C LEU A 79 17.65 -9.83 -15.55
N TYR A 80 16.88 -8.76 -15.32
CA TYR A 80 17.18 -7.46 -15.91
C TYR A 80 18.54 -6.93 -15.42
N SER A 81 18.80 -7.03 -14.12
CA SER A 81 20.04 -6.56 -13.50
C SER A 81 21.26 -7.21 -14.15
N VAL A 82 21.23 -8.52 -14.39
CA VAL A 82 22.28 -9.24 -15.14
C VAL A 82 22.35 -8.77 -16.59
N GLY A 83 21.22 -8.53 -17.27
CA GLY A 83 21.21 -7.99 -18.63
C GLY A 83 21.86 -6.61 -18.74
N ALA A 84 21.57 -5.72 -17.79
CA ALA A 84 22.20 -4.40 -17.69
C ALA A 84 23.70 -4.52 -17.41
N PHE A 85 24.08 -5.42 -16.50
CA PHE A 85 25.48 -5.73 -16.19
C PHE A 85 26.25 -6.25 -17.41
N ILE A 86 25.68 -7.20 -18.17
CA ILE A 86 26.26 -7.72 -19.41
C ILE A 86 26.46 -6.59 -20.43
N LYS A 87 25.50 -5.65 -20.52
CA LYS A 87 25.56 -4.53 -21.46
C LYS A 87 26.78 -3.63 -21.22
N VAL A 88 27.12 -3.36 -19.95
CA VAL A 88 28.29 -2.54 -19.58
C VAL A 88 29.61 -3.22 -19.97
N ARG A 89 29.64 -4.55 -19.97
CA ARG A 89 30.86 -5.34 -20.20
C ARG A 89 30.97 -5.90 -21.62
N LYS A 90 30.09 -5.50 -22.55
CA LYS A 90 30.10 -5.98 -23.94
C LYS A 90 31.45 -5.77 -24.63
N LYS A 91 32.13 -4.66 -24.38
CA LYS A 91 33.45 -4.36 -24.93
C LYS A 91 34.53 -5.30 -24.39
N GLU A 92 34.52 -5.57 -23.09
CA GLU A 92 35.42 -6.55 -22.46
C GLU A 92 35.22 -7.93 -23.08
N PHE A 93 33.96 -8.35 -23.27
CA PHE A 93 33.64 -9.62 -23.91
C PHE A 93 34.07 -9.65 -25.38
N GLY A 94 33.91 -8.55 -26.11
CA GLY A 94 34.39 -8.40 -27.49
C GLY A 94 35.90 -8.58 -27.59
N ILE A 95 36.67 -7.93 -26.70
CA ILE A 95 38.13 -8.05 -26.65
C ILE A 95 38.54 -9.50 -26.34
N LEU A 96 37.89 -10.14 -25.35
CA LEU A 96 38.18 -11.53 -25.00
C LEU A 96 37.92 -12.50 -26.16
N LEU A 97 36.84 -12.29 -26.92
CA LEU A 97 36.55 -13.09 -28.11
C LEU A 97 37.58 -12.85 -29.24
N ILE A 98 38.06 -11.60 -29.42
CA ILE A 98 39.14 -11.28 -30.38
C ILE A 98 40.45 -11.96 -29.97
N LEU A 99 40.76 -12.02 -28.67
CA LEU A 99 41.93 -12.70 -28.12
C LEU A 99 41.83 -14.24 -28.16
N GLY A 100 40.81 -14.81 -28.80
CA GLY A 100 40.66 -16.24 -29.03
C GLY A 100 39.80 -17.00 -28.01
N MET A 101 39.12 -16.32 -27.08
CA MET A 101 38.14 -16.98 -26.21
C MET A 101 36.95 -17.49 -27.03
N SER A 102 36.60 -18.77 -26.91
CA SER A 102 35.41 -19.32 -27.56
C SER A 102 34.13 -18.79 -26.89
N ARG A 103 33.02 -18.72 -27.64
CA ARG A 103 31.70 -18.35 -27.06
C ARG A 103 31.27 -19.29 -25.92
N LYS A 104 31.65 -20.57 -25.97
CA LYS A 104 31.37 -21.54 -24.91
C LYS A 104 32.14 -21.22 -23.63
N GLN A 105 33.41 -20.83 -23.75
CA GLN A 105 34.20 -20.35 -22.62
C GLN A 105 33.59 -19.05 -22.07
N LEU A 106 33.25 -18.07 -22.90
CA LEU A 106 32.62 -16.83 -22.42
C LEU A 106 31.33 -17.09 -21.61
N ASN A 107 30.44 -17.93 -22.13
CA ASN A 107 29.20 -18.29 -21.41
C ASN A 107 29.50 -19.03 -20.09
N ARG A 108 30.48 -19.94 -20.09
CA ARG A 108 30.92 -20.64 -18.86
C ARG A 108 31.50 -19.69 -17.82
N MET A 109 32.24 -18.67 -18.26
CA MET A 109 32.78 -17.63 -17.38
C MET A 109 31.64 -16.90 -16.68
N LEU A 110 30.66 -16.42 -17.44
CA LEU A 110 29.54 -15.66 -16.90
C LEU A 110 28.64 -16.47 -15.99
N PHE A 111 28.45 -17.74 -16.32
CA PHE A 111 27.77 -18.68 -15.43
C PHE A 111 28.48 -18.75 -14.07
N ILE A 112 29.81 -18.93 -14.05
CA ILE A 112 30.60 -18.98 -12.81
C ILE A 112 30.53 -17.65 -12.05
N GLU A 113 30.65 -16.52 -12.75
CA GLU A 113 30.57 -15.19 -12.13
C GLU A 113 29.20 -14.98 -11.44
N ASN A 114 28.10 -15.27 -12.14
CA ASN A 114 26.74 -15.14 -11.58
C ASN A 114 26.50 -16.05 -10.38
N ILE A 115 26.99 -17.30 -10.43
CA ILE A 115 26.87 -18.23 -9.31
C ILE A 115 27.67 -17.75 -8.09
N LEU A 116 28.90 -17.23 -8.28
CA LEU A 116 29.71 -16.71 -7.18
C LEU A 116 29.07 -15.49 -6.51
N ILE A 117 28.52 -14.57 -7.30
CA ILE A 117 27.81 -13.40 -6.78
C ILE A 117 26.54 -13.82 -6.05
N GLY A 118 25.77 -14.75 -6.62
CA GLY A 118 24.57 -15.30 -6.02
C GLY A 118 24.85 -15.99 -4.69
N ALA A 119 25.88 -16.84 -4.63
CA ALA A 119 26.30 -17.49 -3.39
C ALA A 119 26.70 -16.48 -2.30
N ALA A 120 27.50 -15.47 -2.66
CA ALA A 120 27.86 -14.41 -1.74
C ALA A 120 26.64 -13.60 -1.29
N ALA A 121 25.69 -13.34 -2.19
CA ALA A 121 24.47 -12.60 -1.90
C ALA A 121 23.53 -13.38 -0.96
N ILE A 122 23.47 -14.71 -1.08
CA ILE A 122 22.73 -15.57 -0.13
C ILE A 122 23.32 -15.44 1.26
N VAL A 123 24.65 -15.61 1.40
CA VAL A 123 25.33 -15.54 2.70
C VAL A 123 25.16 -14.17 3.34
N VAL A 124 25.40 -13.09 2.59
CA VAL A 124 25.29 -11.73 3.12
C VAL A 124 23.84 -11.36 3.39
N GLY A 125 22.90 -11.68 2.49
CA GLY A 125 21.49 -11.36 2.66
C GLY A 125 20.86 -12.05 3.88
N ILE A 126 21.12 -13.36 4.05
CA ILE A 126 20.70 -14.10 5.25
C ILE A 126 21.42 -13.55 6.49
N GLY A 127 22.74 -13.32 6.41
CA GLY A 127 23.51 -12.78 7.53
C GLY A 127 23.00 -11.42 8.01
N THR A 128 22.70 -10.51 7.09
CA THR A 128 22.10 -9.21 7.41
C THR A 128 20.66 -9.36 7.91
N GLY A 129 19.88 -10.27 7.34
CA GLY A 129 18.51 -10.55 7.81
C GLY A 129 18.50 -11.09 9.24
N LEU A 130 19.42 -12.00 9.57
CA LEU A 130 19.63 -12.49 10.93
C LEU A 130 20.10 -11.39 11.87
N LEU A 131 21.03 -10.53 11.43
CA LEU A 131 21.51 -9.39 12.24
C LEU A 131 20.37 -8.44 12.62
N PHE A 132 19.45 -8.16 11.70
CA PHE A 132 18.31 -7.28 11.92
C PHE A 132 17.03 -8.00 12.37
N SER A 133 17.07 -9.32 12.57
CA SER A 133 15.89 -10.13 12.91
C SER A 133 15.18 -9.63 14.17
N LYS A 134 15.91 -9.31 15.25
CA LYS A 134 15.33 -8.74 16.48
C LYS A 134 14.64 -7.41 16.23
N LEU A 135 15.23 -6.54 15.40
CA LEU A 135 14.62 -5.26 15.02
C LEU A 135 13.33 -5.49 14.21
N ILE A 136 13.37 -6.41 13.26
CA ILE A 136 12.20 -6.80 12.45
C ILE A 136 11.08 -7.31 13.37
N LEU A 137 11.37 -8.23 14.29
CA LEU A 137 10.38 -8.78 15.22
C LEU A 137 9.78 -7.70 16.14
N LEU A 138 10.58 -6.72 16.59
CA LEU A 138 10.09 -5.58 17.37
C LEU A 138 9.15 -4.69 16.56
N ILE A 139 9.51 -4.39 15.31
CA ILE A 139 8.66 -3.62 14.39
C ILE A 139 7.37 -4.40 14.14
N SER A 140 7.46 -5.68 13.82
CA SER A 140 6.31 -6.57 13.58
C SER A 140 5.39 -6.68 14.79
N ALA A 141 5.93 -6.83 16.00
CA ALA A 141 5.14 -6.88 17.22
C ALA A 141 4.33 -5.60 17.45
N LYS A 142 4.95 -4.44 17.18
CA LYS A 142 4.28 -3.13 17.25
C LYS A 142 3.19 -3.00 16.19
N LEU A 143 3.47 -3.43 14.96
CA LEU A 143 2.50 -3.40 13.86
C LEU A 143 1.31 -4.34 14.10
N LEU A 144 1.57 -5.50 14.70
CA LEU A 144 0.55 -6.49 15.08
C LEU A 144 -0.14 -6.15 16.40
N ALA A 145 0.17 -5.02 17.04
CA ALA A 145 -0.40 -4.62 18.33
C ALA A 145 -0.37 -5.74 19.40
N VAL A 146 0.71 -6.52 19.44
CA VAL A 146 0.91 -7.62 20.40
C VAL A 146 1.61 -7.08 21.65
N ASP A 147 0.88 -7.03 22.76
CA ASP A 147 1.35 -6.35 23.98
C ASP A 147 2.54 -7.05 24.64
N LYS A 148 2.66 -8.38 24.49
CA LYS A 148 3.80 -9.17 25.04
C LYS A 148 5.03 -9.20 24.12
N GLY A 149 4.96 -8.58 22.94
CA GLY A 149 6.02 -8.62 21.94
C GLY A 149 6.17 -9.98 21.24
N LEU A 150 7.03 -10.03 20.21
CA LEU A 150 7.46 -11.27 19.55
C LEU A 150 8.87 -11.64 20.05
N PRO A 151 9.05 -12.76 20.77
CA PRO A 151 10.35 -13.18 21.28
C PRO A 151 11.27 -13.59 20.13
N PHE A 152 12.57 -13.34 20.31
CA PHE A 152 13.56 -13.80 19.34
C PHE A 152 13.65 -15.34 19.35
N TYR A 153 13.63 -15.93 18.17
CA TYR A 153 13.89 -17.35 17.96
C TYR A 153 14.95 -17.52 16.86
N PHE A 154 15.64 -18.66 16.84
CA PHE A 154 16.60 -18.97 15.78
C PHE A 154 15.87 -19.63 14.58
N PRO A 155 15.76 -18.95 13.42
CA PRO A 155 14.85 -19.35 12.34
C PRO A 155 15.52 -20.32 11.34
N LEU A 156 15.76 -21.55 11.76
CA LEU A 156 16.44 -22.55 10.92
C LEU A 156 15.64 -22.88 9.64
N GLU A 157 14.31 -23.03 9.74
CA GLU A 157 13.41 -23.26 8.59
C GLU A 157 13.55 -22.13 7.56
N SER A 158 13.47 -20.87 8.01
CA SER A 158 13.56 -19.67 7.14
C SER A 158 14.93 -19.57 6.45
N LEU A 159 16.00 -19.97 7.13
CA LEU A 159 17.36 -19.99 6.60
C LEU A 159 17.48 -20.99 5.43
N ILE A 160 17.03 -22.23 5.65
CA ILE A 160 17.12 -23.30 4.66
C ILE A 160 16.24 -22.99 3.44
N VAL A 161 14.99 -22.58 3.67
CA VAL A 161 14.05 -22.24 2.59
C VAL A 161 14.59 -21.07 1.74
N THR A 162 15.15 -20.04 2.39
CA THR A 162 15.74 -18.90 1.66
C THR A 162 16.96 -19.31 0.85
N ALA A 163 17.88 -20.07 1.46
CA ALA A 163 19.10 -20.52 0.79
C ALA A 163 18.76 -21.41 -0.41
N ALA A 164 17.83 -22.35 -0.27
CA ALA A 164 17.40 -23.24 -1.34
C ALA A 164 16.69 -22.47 -2.47
N ALA A 165 15.71 -21.62 -2.13
CA ALA A 165 14.95 -20.85 -3.11
C ALA A 165 15.87 -19.94 -3.95
N TYR A 166 16.77 -19.19 -3.30
CA TYR A 166 17.68 -18.31 -4.02
C TYR A 166 18.80 -19.06 -4.74
N ALA A 167 19.24 -20.23 -4.26
CA ALA A 167 20.16 -21.07 -5.02
C ALA A 167 19.54 -21.51 -6.35
N VAL A 168 18.27 -21.94 -6.35
CA VAL A 168 17.52 -22.27 -7.57
C VAL A 168 17.36 -21.02 -8.45
N LEU A 169 16.99 -19.89 -7.87
CA LEU A 169 16.80 -18.63 -8.60
C LEU A 169 18.09 -18.17 -9.30
N PHE A 170 19.23 -18.16 -8.60
CA PHE A 170 20.52 -17.79 -9.21
C PHE A 170 20.99 -18.80 -10.25
N LEU A 171 20.70 -20.09 -10.05
CA LEU A 171 20.96 -21.11 -11.07
C LEU A 171 20.16 -20.82 -12.35
N LEU A 172 18.86 -20.53 -12.23
CA LEU A 172 18.01 -20.15 -13.36
C LEU A 172 18.56 -18.90 -14.06
N ILE A 173 18.90 -17.85 -13.31
CA ILE A 173 19.46 -16.62 -13.88
C ILE A 173 20.79 -16.87 -14.58
N ALA A 174 21.67 -17.69 -14.01
CA ALA A 174 22.94 -18.05 -14.64
C ALA A 174 22.73 -18.81 -15.98
N LEU A 175 21.70 -19.66 -16.07
CA LEU A 175 21.32 -20.35 -17.30
C LEU A 175 20.73 -19.37 -18.33
N PHE A 176 19.76 -18.52 -17.95
CA PHE A 176 19.12 -17.55 -18.85
C PHE A 176 20.09 -16.50 -19.37
N SER A 177 20.96 -15.97 -18.51
CA SER A 177 21.99 -14.98 -18.89
C SER A 177 22.98 -15.54 -19.93
N SER A 178 23.33 -16.83 -19.82
CA SER A 178 24.15 -17.54 -20.80
C SER A 178 23.49 -17.67 -22.18
N PHE A 179 22.15 -17.61 -22.26
CA PHE A 179 21.41 -17.60 -23.51
C PHE A 179 21.33 -16.21 -24.14
N MET A 180 21.17 -15.17 -23.32
CA MET A 180 20.99 -13.77 -23.76
C MET A 180 22.17 -13.25 -24.62
N LEU A 181 23.36 -13.82 -24.48
CA LEU A 181 24.56 -13.47 -25.25
C LEU A 181 24.71 -14.14 -26.62
N ARG A 182 23.91 -15.18 -26.90
CA ARG A 182 24.04 -15.93 -28.17
C ARG A 182 23.60 -15.12 -29.39
N LYS A 183 22.72 -14.12 -29.21
CA LYS A 183 22.10 -13.35 -30.31
C LYS A 183 22.92 -12.15 -30.82
N GLY A 184 24.16 -11.93 -30.36
CA GLY A 184 25.02 -10.83 -30.83
C GLY A 184 26.09 -11.26 -31.84
N THR A 185 26.17 -10.58 -32.98
CA THR A 185 27.34 -10.69 -33.89
C THR A 185 28.56 -10.03 -33.24
N LEU A 186 29.75 -10.59 -33.48
CA LEU A 186 31.02 -10.11 -32.91
C LEU A 186 31.24 -8.62 -33.22
N LEU A 187 30.91 -8.22 -34.46
CA LEU A 187 31.00 -6.84 -34.93
C LEU A 187 30.07 -5.89 -34.17
N ALA A 188 28.85 -6.33 -33.84
CA ALA A 188 27.89 -5.54 -33.07
C ALA A 188 28.28 -5.39 -31.59
N LEU A 189 29.08 -6.32 -31.03
CA LEU A 189 29.62 -6.20 -29.68
C LEU A 189 30.78 -5.19 -29.60
N VAL A 190 31.61 -5.14 -30.65
CA VAL A 190 32.78 -4.25 -30.72
C VAL A 190 32.39 -2.82 -31.15
N LYS A 191 31.47 -2.65 -32.09
CA LYS A 191 30.99 -1.32 -32.56
C LYS A 191 29.79 -0.76 -31.78
N ALA A 192 29.43 -1.35 -30.64
CA ALA A 192 28.25 -0.96 -29.87
C ALA A 192 28.28 0.50 -29.38
N GLU A 193 29.47 1.08 -29.16
CA GLU A 193 29.65 2.48 -28.72
C GLU A 193 29.66 3.50 -29.87
N GLU A 194 30.01 3.08 -31.10
CA GLU A 194 30.31 3.98 -32.23
C GLU A 194 29.14 4.21 -33.19
N SER A 195 28.04 3.46 -33.07
CA SER A 195 26.87 3.64 -33.94
C SER A 195 26.06 4.90 -33.54
N PRO A 196 25.82 5.84 -34.48
CA PRO A 196 25.03 7.03 -34.17
C PRO A 196 23.61 6.63 -33.77
N LYS A 197 23.19 6.98 -32.55
CA LYS A 197 21.82 6.72 -32.11
C LYS A 197 20.86 7.62 -32.92
N PRO A 198 19.83 7.05 -33.57
CA PRO A 198 18.84 7.86 -34.27
C PRO A 198 18.17 8.82 -33.30
N GLN A 199 17.79 10.01 -33.78
CA GLN A 199 17.10 10.98 -32.93
C GLN A 199 15.81 10.38 -32.35
N PRO A 200 15.55 10.54 -31.03
CA PRO A 200 14.33 10.07 -30.41
C PRO A 200 13.09 10.69 -31.07
N LYS A 201 12.27 9.85 -31.71
CA LYS A 201 10.97 10.25 -32.25
C LYS A 201 9.87 9.82 -31.28
N ALA A 202 8.89 10.71 -31.12
CA ALA A 202 7.65 10.47 -30.40
C ALA A 202 6.49 10.63 -31.38
N SER A 203 5.45 9.80 -31.20
CA SER A 203 4.18 10.00 -31.90
C SER A 203 3.32 10.98 -31.08
N PRO A 204 2.89 12.13 -31.64
CA PRO A 204 2.00 13.06 -30.95
C PRO A 204 0.67 12.40 -30.56
N TRP A 205 0.15 11.50 -31.40
CA TRP A 205 -1.09 10.77 -31.12
C TRP A 205 -0.96 9.87 -29.89
N LEU A 206 0.13 9.11 -29.78
CA LEU A 206 0.37 8.27 -28.61
C LEU A 206 0.64 9.10 -27.34
N ALA A 207 1.18 10.31 -27.48
CA ALA A 207 1.34 11.24 -26.36
C ALA A 207 -0.01 11.76 -25.85
N VAL A 208 -0.96 12.07 -26.74
CA VAL A 208 -2.34 12.42 -26.37
C VAL A 208 -3.06 11.22 -25.76
N LEU A 209 -2.92 10.04 -26.36
CA LEU A 209 -3.48 8.79 -25.83
C LEU A 209 -3.01 8.52 -24.40
N ALA A 210 -1.74 8.80 -24.07
CA ALA A 210 -1.24 8.65 -22.70
C ALA A 210 -2.05 9.48 -21.68
N VAL A 211 -2.31 10.74 -22.01
CA VAL A 211 -3.07 11.66 -21.14
C VAL A 211 -4.53 11.21 -21.03
N LEU A 212 -5.15 10.80 -22.15
CA LEU A 212 -6.51 10.28 -22.16
C LEU A 212 -6.64 9.01 -21.31
N LEU A 213 -5.75 8.03 -21.48
CA LEU A 213 -5.80 6.78 -20.70
C LEU A 213 -5.63 7.03 -19.19
N ILE A 214 -4.71 7.92 -18.78
CA ILE A 214 -4.54 8.28 -17.37
C ILE A 214 -5.79 9.01 -16.85
N GLY A 215 -6.32 9.97 -17.61
CA GLY A 215 -7.52 10.72 -17.25
C GLY A 215 -8.75 9.83 -17.11
N THR A 216 -8.98 8.94 -18.06
CA THR A 216 -10.06 7.93 -17.99
C THR A 216 -9.86 6.99 -16.82
N GLY A 217 -8.63 6.50 -16.59
CA GLY A 217 -8.34 5.62 -15.46
C GLY A 217 -8.63 6.28 -14.11
N TYR A 218 -8.23 7.56 -13.94
CA TYR A 218 -8.58 8.35 -12.76
C TYR A 218 -10.08 8.58 -12.64
N GLY A 219 -10.76 8.91 -13.74
CA GLY A 219 -12.21 9.06 -13.78
C GLY A 219 -12.93 7.79 -13.30
N MET A 220 -12.53 6.61 -13.78
CA MET A 220 -13.12 5.32 -13.35
C MET A 220 -12.94 5.06 -11.85
N VAL A 221 -11.75 5.33 -11.30
CA VAL A 221 -11.48 5.16 -9.86
C VAL A 221 -12.28 6.17 -9.03
N MET A 222 -12.43 7.41 -9.50
CA MET A 222 -13.24 8.41 -8.80
C MET A 222 -14.72 8.09 -8.89
N VAL A 223 -15.23 7.57 -10.01
CA VAL A 223 -16.62 7.10 -10.14
C VAL A 223 -16.89 5.94 -9.18
N PHE A 224 -15.98 4.97 -9.10
CA PHE A 224 -16.05 3.89 -8.11
C PHE A 224 -16.19 4.43 -6.68
N ALA A 225 -15.44 5.48 -6.34
CA ALA A 225 -15.41 6.02 -4.98
C ALA A 225 -16.54 7.00 -4.65
N ILE A 226 -16.87 7.91 -5.56
CA ILE A 226 -17.90 8.95 -5.36
C ILE A 226 -19.31 8.34 -5.43
N LEU A 227 -19.56 7.54 -6.47
CA LEU A 227 -20.87 6.88 -6.66
C LEU A 227 -20.97 5.55 -5.91
N GLN A 228 -19.91 5.13 -5.22
CA GLN A 228 -19.85 3.89 -4.44
C GLN A 228 -20.27 2.64 -5.21
N ILE A 229 -20.00 2.62 -6.51
CA ILE A 229 -20.23 1.45 -7.37
C ILE A 229 -19.07 0.47 -7.14
N PHE A 230 -19.23 -0.43 -6.15
CA PHE A 230 -18.23 -1.43 -5.76
C PHE A 230 -18.06 -2.56 -6.78
N ASN A 231 -17.78 -2.21 -8.03
CA ASN A 231 -17.55 -3.14 -9.14
C ASN A 231 -16.04 -3.35 -9.34
N LEU A 232 -15.60 -4.61 -9.16
CA LEU A 232 -14.20 -4.98 -9.31
C LEU A 232 -13.62 -4.67 -10.69
N PHE A 233 -14.41 -4.82 -11.76
CA PHE A 233 -13.96 -4.53 -13.13
C PHE A 233 -13.78 -3.03 -13.37
N LEU A 234 -14.60 -2.18 -12.74
CA LEU A 234 -14.44 -0.73 -12.82
C LEU A 234 -13.12 -0.28 -12.18
N LEU A 235 -12.83 -0.78 -10.97
CA LEU A 235 -11.60 -0.48 -10.25
C LEU A 235 -10.36 -1.02 -10.98
N LEU A 236 -10.37 -2.30 -11.35
CA LEU A 236 -9.25 -2.92 -12.07
C LEU A 236 -9.04 -2.31 -13.44
N GLY A 237 -10.13 -2.00 -14.16
CA GLY A 237 -10.08 -1.26 -15.41
C GLY A 237 -9.35 0.06 -15.22
N GLY A 238 -9.77 0.88 -14.26
CA GLY A 238 -9.12 2.16 -13.95
C GLY A 238 -7.61 2.03 -13.71
N VAL A 239 -7.19 1.04 -12.92
CA VAL A 239 -5.77 0.77 -12.65
C VAL A 239 -5.01 0.34 -13.92
N ILE A 240 -5.59 -0.55 -14.74
CA ILE A 240 -4.97 -0.99 -16.00
C ILE A 240 -4.79 0.19 -16.97
N PHE A 241 -5.81 1.06 -17.09
CA PHE A 241 -5.75 2.27 -17.90
C PHE A 241 -4.62 3.20 -17.44
N VAL A 242 -4.47 3.40 -16.12
CA VAL A 242 -3.36 4.18 -15.55
C VAL A 242 -2.00 3.53 -15.85
N ILE A 243 -1.85 2.20 -15.72
CA ILE A 243 -0.58 1.50 -16.01
C ILE A 243 -0.20 1.66 -17.49
N ILE A 244 -1.13 1.39 -18.42
CA ILE A 244 -0.87 1.53 -19.87
C ILE A 244 -0.60 2.99 -20.24
N GLY A 245 -1.39 3.91 -19.69
CA GLY A 245 -1.20 5.35 -19.88
C GLY A 245 0.17 5.82 -19.38
N THR A 246 0.66 5.31 -18.24
CA THR A 246 1.98 5.62 -17.68
C THR A 246 3.11 5.09 -18.56
N TYR A 247 2.94 3.92 -19.18
CA TYR A 247 3.90 3.43 -20.16
C TYR A 247 4.04 4.39 -21.36
N PHE A 248 2.92 4.86 -21.92
CA PHE A 248 2.95 5.84 -23.01
C PHE A 248 3.40 7.23 -22.55
N LEU A 249 3.13 7.61 -21.29
CA LEU A 249 3.60 8.84 -20.67
C LEU A 249 5.14 8.92 -20.76
N PHE A 250 5.83 7.86 -20.34
CA PHE A 250 7.29 7.84 -20.39
C PHE A 250 7.86 7.56 -21.77
N THR A 251 7.23 6.73 -22.59
CA THR A 251 7.82 6.34 -23.89
C THR A 251 7.55 7.34 -25.02
N GLN A 252 6.46 8.11 -24.93
CA GLN A 252 5.97 9.01 -25.98
C GLN A 252 5.79 10.43 -25.48
N PHE A 253 4.96 10.67 -24.45
CA PHE A 253 4.64 12.03 -24.00
C PHE A 253 5.87 12.78 -23.49
N SER A 254 6.70 12.16 -22.66
CA SER A 254 7.93 12.76 -22.14
C SER A 254 8.89 13.20 -23.25
N VAL A 255 9.02 12.39 -24.31
CA VAL A 255 9.87 12.65 -25.48
C VAL A 255 9.27 13.77 -26.33
N PHE A 256 7.95 13.76 -26.53
CA PHE A 256 7.21 14.83 -27.19
C PHE A 256 7.41 16.17 -26.46
N PHE A 257 7.25 16.18 -25.13
CA PHE A 257 7.44 17.36 -24.29
C PHE A 257 8.88 17.90 -24.37
N MET A 258 9.88 17.02 -24.36
CA MET A 258 11.28 17.42 -24.54
C MET A 258 11.55 18.05 -25.91
N ARG A 259 10.96 17.52 -26.98
CA ARG A 259 11.06 18.13 -28.32
C ARG A 259 10.32 19.46 -28.41
N TYR A 260 9.20 19.61 -27.71
CA TYR A 260 8.52 20.90 -27.57
C TYR A 260 9.42 21.94 -26.89
N LEU A 261 10.16 21.58 -25.84
CA LEU A 261 11.14 22.46 -25.22
C LEU A 261 12.30 22.83 -26.15
N GLN A 262 12.75 21.91 -27.02
CA GLN A 262 13.77 22.21 -28.05
C GLN A 262 13.30 23.26 -29.06
N LYS A 263 12.00 23.31 -29.38
CA LYS A 263 11.45 24.31 -30.31
C LYS A 263 11.38 25.73 -29.71
N LYS A 264 11.45 25.88 -28.38
CA LYS A 264 11.44 27.21 -27.74
C LYS A 264 12.84 27.82 -27.71
N GLU A 265 13.22 28.51 -28.79
CA GLU A 265 14.57 29.07 -28.98
C GLU A 265 15.08 29.88 -27.78
N ARG A 266 14.27 30.80 -27.24
CA ARG A 266 14.64 31.64 -26.07
C ARG A 266 15.03 30.83 -24.84
N PHE A 267 14.43 29.65 -24.65
CA PHE A 267 14.74 28.77 -23.52
C PHE A 267 15.88 27.80 -23.86
N PHE A 268 15.89 27.29 -25.09
CA PHE A 268 16.85 26.29 -25.57
C PHE A 268 18.27 26.85 -25.67
N PHE A 269 18.45 28.05 -26.22
CA PHE A 269 19.77 28.69 -26.36
C PHE A 269 20.25 29.43 -25.09
N ARG A 270 19.52 29.33 -23.97
CA ARG A 270 19.89 30.00 -22.72
C ARG A 270 20.92 29.18 -21.93
N ARG A 271 22.15 29.70 -21.79
CA ARG A 271 23.25 29.10 -21.00
C ARG A 271 23.50 27.64 -21.41
N THR A 272 23.52 26.71 -20.45
CA THR A 272 23.79 25.28 -20.67
C THR A 272 22.56 24.48 -21.14
N ASN A 273 21.41 25.11 -21.37
CA ASN A 273 20.17 24.40 -21.72
C ASN A 273 20.27 23.66 -23.04
N LEU A 274 21.01 24.18 -24.03
CA LEU A 274 21.25 23.53 -25.31
C LEU A 274 21.76 22.09 -25.14
N LEU A 275 22.82 21.94 -24.34
CA LEU A 275 23.44 20.66 -24.03
C LEU A 275 22.56 19.83 -23.08
N THR A 276 21.97 20.47 -22.08
CA THR A 276 21.16 19.79 -21.07
C THR A 276 19.92 19.12 -21.70
N ILE A 277 19.17 19.87 -22.51
CA ILE A 277 17.92 19.40 -23.14
C ILE A 277 18.21 18.34 -24.20
N SER A 278 19.26 18.53 -25.00
CA SER A 278 19.65 17.56 -26.03
C SER A 278 20.01 16.21 -25.41
N GLU A 279 20.80 16.20 -24.34
CA GLU A 279 21.14 14.96 -23.62
C GLU A 279 19.95 14.34 -22.88
N LEU A 280 19.13 15.16 -22.23
CA LEU A 280 17.93 14.70 -21.54
C LEU A 280 16.97 13.98 -22.47
N LEU A 281 16.79 14.45 -23.71
CA LEU A 281 15.92 13.81 -24.69
C LEU A 281 16.34 12.35 -24.95
N TYR A 282 17.63 12.09 -25.14
CA TYR A 282 18.16 10.74 -25.33
C TYR A 282 18.04 9.90 -24.05
N ARG A 283 18.38 10.47 -22.88
CA ARG A 283 18.28 9.75 -21.61
C ARG A 283 16.86 9.36 -21.27
N ILE A 284 15.89 10.28 -21.46
CA ILE A 284 14.49 10.01 -21.21
C ILE A 284 14.00 8.89 -22.13
N LYS A 285 14.36 8.92 -23.43
CA LYS A 285 13.97 7.84 -24.35
C LYS A 285 14.59 6.50 -23.97
N ASP A 286 15.89 6.48 -23.68
CA ASP A 286 16.64 5.27 -23.35
C ASP A 286 16.22 4.65 -22.00
N ASN A 287 15.61 5.45 -21.12
CA ASN A 287 15.20 5.07 -19.77
C ASN A 287 13.70 5.09 -19.55
N ALA A 288 12.90 5.33 -20.59
CA ALA A 288 11.45 5.45 -20.48
C ALA A 288 10.80 4.24 -19.79
N VAL A 289 11.20 3.02 -20.17
CA VAL A 289 10.69 1.79 -19.56
C VAL A 289 11.06 1.68 -18.08
N MET A 290 12.27 2.12 -17.70
CA MET A 290 12.70 2.15 -16.31
C MET A 290 11.86 3.14 -15.50
N PHE A 291 11.64 4.35 -16.03
CA PHE A 291 10.80 5.35 -15.37
C PHE A 291 9.36 4.85 -15.18
N PHE A 292 8.80 4.19 -16.20
CA PHE A 292 7.50 3.53 -16.10
C PHE A 292 7.47 2.49 -14.97
N LEU A 293 8.41 1.54 -14.97
CA LEU A 293 8.46 0.47 -13.96
C LEU A 293 8.59 1.05 -12.56
N VAL A 294 9.53 1.99 -12.35
CA VAL A 294 9.74 2.64 -11.05
C VAL A 294 8.49 3.38 -10.58
N SER A 295 7.80 4.09 -11.47
CA SER A 295 6.60 4.86 -11.11
C SER A 295 5.45 3.95 -10.68
N VAL A 296 5.15 2.90 -11.46
CA VAL A 296 4.05 1.96 -11.15
C VAL A 296 4.35 1.19 -9.87
N ILE A 297 5.57 0.65 -9.75
CA ILE A 297 6.00 -0.12 -8.58
C ILE A 297 5.94 0.74 -7.30
N SER A 298 6.40 2.00 -7.38
CA SER A 298 6.34 2.92 -6.23
C SER A 298 4.90 3.34 -5.92
N ALA A 299 4.08 3.60 -6.94
CA ALA A 299 2.68 3.96 -6.75
C ALA A 299 1.92 2.84 -6.02
N SER A 300 2.08 1.60 -6.46
CA SER A 300 1.48 0.41 -5.84
C SER A 300 1.97 0.20 -4.40
N ALA A 301 3.25 0.45 -4.13
CA ALA A 301 3.80 0.38 -2.78
C ALA A 301 3.16 1.44 -1.86
N PHE A 302 3.10 2.69 -2.31
CA PHE A 302 2.55 3.78 -1.49
C PHE A 302 1.06 3.59 -1.21
N THR A 303 0.27 3.21 -2.24
CA THR A 303 -1.16 2.96 -2.05
C THR A 303 -1.41 1.75 -1.16
N GLY A 304 -0.69 0.64 -1.36
CA GLY A 304 -0.84 -0.55 -0.51
C GLY A 304 -0.53 -0.27 0.96
N ILE A 305 0.57 0.43 1.25
CA ILE A 305 0.93 0.81 2.62
C ILE A 305 -0.08 1.82 3.19
N GLY A 306 -0.52 2.80 2.40
CA GLY A 306 -1.46 3.81 2.90
C GLY A 306 -2.87 3.31 3.13
N THR A 307 -3.38 2.43 2.27
CA THR A 307 -4.68 1.78 2.47
C THR A 307 -4.66 0.91 3.72
N THR A 308 -3.59 0.14 3.93
CA THR A 308 -3.46 -0.66 5.17
C THR A 308 -3.31 0.22 6.40
N LEU A 309 -2.60 1.35 6.36
CA LEU A 309 -2.61 2.31 7.48
C LEU A 309 -4.01 2.90 7.75
N ALA A 310 -4.78 3.19 6.69
CA ALA A 310 -6.14 3.69 6.83
C ALA A 310 -7.09 2.65 7.46
N ILE A 311 -6.95 1.37 7.09
CA ILE A 311 -7.74 0.28 7.69
C ILE A 311 -7.46 0.14 9.19
N GLY A 312 -6.23 0.40 9.65
CA GLY A 312 -5.87 0.37 11.07
C GLY A 312 -6.26 1.61 11.87
N ASP A 313 -6.88 2.61 11.25
CA ASP A 313 -7.26 3.86 11.91
C ASP A 313 -8.48 3.64 12.83
N PRO A 314 -8.48 4.15 14.07
CA PRO A 314 -9.64 4.05 14.96
C PRO A 314 -10.90 4.71 14.42
N GLY A 315 -10.76 5.69 13.51
CA GLY A 315 -11.89 6.32 12.84
C GLY A 315 -12.69 5.34 11.98
N LEU A 316 -12.08 4.26 11.47
CA LEU A 316 -12.80 3.26 10.68
C LEU A 316 -13.79 2.48 11.56
N SER A 317 -13.34 1.99 12.72
CA SER A 317 -14.21 1.30 13.68
C SER A 317 -15.28 2.24 14.25
N ALA A 318 -14.91 3.49 14.57
CA ALA A 318 -15.85 4.48 15.12
C ALA A 318 -16.93 4.91 14.12
N MET A 319 -16.65 4.79 12.81
CA MET A 319 -17.58 5.10 11.74
C MET A 319 -18.67 4.03 11.57
N GLU A 320 -18.40 2.78 12.01
CA GLU A 320 -19.37 1.68 12.04
C GLU A 320 -20.16 1.65 13.36
N ASN A 321 -19.51 1.94 14.49
CA ASN A 321 -20.15 2.05 15.80
C ASN A 321 -19.54 3.22 16.59
N PRO A 322 -20.31 4.30 16.86
CA PRO A 322 -19.79 5.48 17.57
C PRO A 322 -19.71 5.30 19.10
N TYR A 323 -20.27 4.21 19.65
CA TYR A 323 -20.38 3.99 21.09
C TYR A 323 -19.18 3.21 21.62
N ALA A 324 -18.69 3.59 22.80
CA ALA A 324 -17.57 2.88 23.44
C ALA A 324 -17.97 1.46 23.85
N TYR A 325 -19.22 1.30 24.29
CA TYR A 325 -19.84 0.02 24.61
C TYR A 325 -21.28 -0.03 24.10
N THR A 326 -21.66 -1.17 23.55
CA THR A 326 -23.04 -1.50 23.19
C THR A 326 -23.40 -2.81 23.85
N TYR A 327 -24.42 -2.80 24.71
CA TYR A 327 -24.90 -3.96 25.44
C TYR A 327 -26.33 -4.25 25.02
N THR A 328 -26.55 -5.44 24.46
CA THR A 328 -27.85 -5.93 24.00
C THR A 328 -28.28 -7.07 24.91
N MET A 329 -29.54 -7.08 25.35
CA MET A 329 -30.10 -8.17 26.15
C MET A 329 -31.52 -8.51 25.71
N ASN A 330 -31.88 -9.78 25.83
CA ASN A 330 -33.26 -10.24 25.64
C ASN A 330 -34.04 -10.10 26.96
N ASP A 331 -35.32 -9.76 26.86
CA ASP A 331 -36.18 -9.38 28.00
C ASP A 331 -36.33 -10.49 29.08
N GLU A 332 -36.16 -11.76 28.71
CA GLU A 332 -36.33 -12.92 29.61
C GLU A 332 -35.38 -12.93 30.84
N ASN A 333 -34.34 -12.07 30.90
CA ASN A 333 -33.37 -12.01 32.00
C ASN A 333 -33.02 -10.57 32.47
N ALA A 334 -34.00 -9.68 32.57
CA ALA A 334 -33.82 -8.27 32.94
C ALA A 334 -32.96 -8.04 34.22
N ASP A 335 -33.11 -8.87 35.26
CA ASP A 335 -32.31 -8.76 36.51
C ASP A 335 -30.80 -8.99 36.29
N LYS A 336 -30.45 -9.93 35.42
CA LYS A 336 -29.05 -10.23 35.07
C LYS A 336 -28.47 -9.10 34.23
N GLY A 337 -29.23 -8.62 33.25
CA GLY A 337 -28.87 -7.48 32.42
C GLY A 337 -28.59 -6.21 33.22
N ASN A 338 -29.47 -5.87 34.17
CA ASN A 338 -29.28 -4.72 35.06
C ASN A 338 -27.99 -4.82 35.89
N ARG A 339 -27.64 -6.00 36.40
CA ARG A 339 -26.34 -6.21 37.09
C ARG A 339 -25.15 -6.01 36.17
N HIS A 340 -25.24 -6.42 34.91
CA HIS A 340 -24.18 -6.20 33.93
C HIS A 340 -24.02 -4.71 33.60
N LEU A 341 -25.14 -3.99 33.41
CA LEU A 341 -25.12 -2.53 33.20
C LEU A 341 -24.51 -1.79 34.38
N ASP A 342 -24.89 -2.13 35.62
CA ASP A 342 -24.29 -1.54 36.83
C ASP A 342 -22.80 -1.80 36.93
N MET A 343 -22.35 -2.99 36.52
CA MET A 343 -20.93 -3.32 36.47
C MET A 343 -20.18 -2.50 35.42
N ILE A 344 -20.75 -2.31 34.21
CA ILE A 344 -20.16 -1.43 33.19
C ILE A 344 -20.04 0.01 33.73
N ARG A 345 -21.09 0.53 34.37
CA ARG A 345 -21.09 1.86 35.02
C ARG A 345 -20.02 1.96 36.10
N GLU A 346 -19.87 0.94 36.94
CA GLU A 346 -18.87 0.88 38.01
C GLU A 346 -17.44 0.91 37.45
N GLU A 347 -17.14 0.09 36.45
CA GLU A 347 -15.82 0.00 35.82
C GLU A 347 -15.46 1.30 35.08
N LEU A 348 -16.42 1.93 34.39
CA LEU A 348 -16.22 3.25 33.77
C LEU A 348 -15.92 4.34 34.81
N LYS A 349 -16.65 4.35 35.93
CA LYS A 349 -16.42 5.27 37.05
C LYS A 349 -15.05 5.04 37.70
N LYS A 350 -14.67 3.78 37.96
CA LYS A 350 -13.34 3.42 38.49
C LYS A 350 -12.21 3.86 37.55
N GLY A 351 -12.42 3.72 36.23
CA GLY A 351 -11.49 4.19 35.21
C GLY A 351 -11.42 5.71 35.06
N GLY A 352 -12.31 6.47 35.72
CA GLY A 352 -12.36 7.94 35.64
C GLY A 352 -12.92 8.48 34.33
N PHE A 353 -13.66 7.67 33.56
CA PHE A 353 -14.23 8.09 32.28
C PHE A 353 -15.61 8.73 32.47
N GLN A 354 -15.80 9.91 31.89
CA GLN A 354 -17.14 10.48 31.72
C GLN A 354 -17.84 9.77 30.56
N TYR A 355 -19.09 9.35 30.80
CA TYR A 355 -19.91 8.68 29.81
C TYR A 355 -21.31 9.26 29.80
N LYS A 356 -21.98 9.14 28.66
CA LYS A 356 -23.42 9.35 28.52
C LYS A 356 -24.06 8.04 28.11
N GLU A 357 -25.17 7.73 28.74
CA GLU A 357 -25.91 6.49 28.52
C GLU A 357 -27.23 6.79 27.83
N ALA A 358 -27.62 5.91 26.92
CA ALA A 358 -28.93 5.95 26.26
C ALA A 358 -29.37 4.53 25.93
N GLU A 359 -30.68 4.34 25.91
CA GLU A 359 -31.34 3.07 25.63
C GLU A 359 -32.27 3.25 24.43
N VAL A 360 -32.30 2.24 23.57
CA VAL A 360 -33.26 2.13 22.47
C VAL A 360 -33.80 0.72 22.40
N THR A 361 -35.10 0.59 22.18
CA THR A 361 -35.76 -0.69 21.96
C THR A 361 -36.40 -0.71 20.57
N PRO A 362 -35.70 -1.20 19.54
CA PRO A 362 -36.26 -1.30 18.21
C PRO A 362 -37.36 -2.37 18.17
N ILE A 363 -38.45 -2.07 17.45
CA ILE A 363 -39.54 -3.01 17.18
C ILE A 363 -39.71 -3.17 15.68
N PHE A 364 -40.22 -4.29 15.21
CA PHE A 364 -40.49 -4.50 13.80
C PHE A 364 -41.98 -4.36 13.54
N SER A 365 -42.37 -3.58 12.53
CA SER A 365 -43.74 -3.64 12.00
C SER A 365 -44.01 -4.99 11.33
N ASP A 366 -45.27 -5.31 11.06
CA ASP A 366 -45.64 -6.61 10.46
C ASP A 366 -45.06 -6.82 9.05
N ASN A 367 -44.77 -5.73 8.34
CA ASN A 367 -44.07 -5.75 7.06
C ASN A 367 -42.54 -5.62 7.16
N GLY A 368 -41.98 -5.73 8.38
CA GLY A 368 -40.55 -5.84 8.63
C GLY A 368 -39.77 -4.52 8.67
N ILE A 369 -40.44 -3.38 8.82
CA ILE A 369 -39.77 -2.08 9.01
C ILE A 369 -39.33 -1.96 10.46
N ASN A 370 -38.07 -1.59 10.68
CA ASN A 370 -37.55 -1.38 12.01
C ASN A 370 -37.96 0.00 12.53
N LEU A 371 -38.66 0.06 13.65
CA LEU A 371 -39.21 1.28 14.23
C LEU A 371 -38.49 1.64 15.53
N ILE A 372 -38.16 2.93 15.67
CA ILE A 372 -37.56 3.48 16.89
C ILE A 372 -38.41 4.64 17.38
N LYS A 373 -38.59 4.67 18.69
CA LYS A 373 -39.32 5.73 19.39
C LYS A 373 -38.53 7.05 19.37
N LEU A 374 -39.20 8.16 19.02
CA LEU A 374 -38.56 9.48 18.94
C LEU A 374 -37.87 9.92 20.24
N SER A 375 -38.46 9.68 21.41
CA SER A 375 -37.82 10.05 22.69
C SER A 375 -36.52 9.31 22.95
N GLU A 376 -36.46 8.02 22.63
CA GLU A 376 -35.24 7.19 22.77
C GLU A 376 -34.17 7.59 21.75
N TYR A 377 -34.57 7.80 20.49
CA TYR A 377 -33.71 8.35 19.46
C TYR A 377 -33.10 9.70 19.86
N ASN A 378 -33.92 10.61 20.41
CA ASN A 378 -33.46 11.90 20.90
C ASN A 378 -32.44 11.77 22.04
N SER A 379 -32.60 10.80 22.94
CA SER A 379 -31.63 10.50 24.00
C SER A 379 -30.30 10.03 23.41
N LEU A 380 -30.32 9.16 22.40
CA LEU A 380 -29.11 8.69 21.71
C LEU A 380 -28.35 9.83 21.04
N ILE A 381 -29.02 10.62 20.20
CA ILE A 381 -28.33 11.67 19.43
C ILE A 381 -27.81 12.79 20.33
N GLN A 382 -28.51 13.13 21.43
CA GLN A 382 -28.01 14.04 22.46
C GLN A 382 -26.76 13.50 23.17
N SER A 383 -26.67 12.17 23.36
CA SER A 383 -25.47 11.54 23.93
C SER A 383 -24.23 11.83 23.07
N MET A 384 -24.40 11.77 21.75
CA MET A 384 -23.37 12.07 20.75
C MET A 384 -23.17 13.59 20.50
N GLY A 385 -24.04 14.44 21.04
CA GLY A 385 -23.93 15.91 20.95
C GLY A 385 -24.73 16.55 19.82
N TYR A 386 -25.65 15.81 19.19
CA TYR A 386 -26.60 16.35 18.21
C TYR A 386 -27.83 16.98 18.88
N PRO A 387 -28.49 17.96 18.24
CA PRO A 387 -29.73 18.54 18.72
C PRO A 387 -30.89 17.53 18.65
N SER A 388 -31.92 17.73 19.47
CA SER A 388 -33.14 16.92 19.40
C SER A 388 -34.00 17.27 18.20
N GLU A 389 -34.69 16.24 17.70
CA GLU A 389 -35.64 16.29 16.61
C GLU A 389 -37.08 16.26 17.14
N THR A 390 -38.00 16.76 16.32
CA THR A 390 -39.45 16.77 16.59
C THR A 390 -40.20 16.22 15.39
N LEU A 391 -41.21 15.39 15.62
CA LEU A 391 -42.04 14.80 14.56
C LEU A 391 -43.53 14.99 14.85
N GLY A 392 -44.32 15.16 13.79
CA GLY A 392 -45.77 14.94 13.83
C GLY A 392 -46.13 13.46 13.94
N ASP A 393 -47.43 13.17 14.13
CA ASP A 393 -47.92 11.80 14.40
C ASP A 393 -47.57 10.80 13.30
N LEU A 394 -47.67 11.21 12.02
CA LEU A 394 -47.39 10.41 10.81
C LEU A 394 -46.14 10.88 10.06
N GLU A 395 -45.19 11.46 10.77
CA GLU A 395 -43.90 11.87 10.23
C GLU A 395 -42.78 10.98 10.79
N GLY A 396 -41.75 10.74 9.99
CA GLY A 396 -40.63 9.91 10.39
C GLY A 396 -39.27 10.40 9.88
N ILE A 397 -38.21 9.86 10.49
CA ILE A 397 -36.81 10.10 10.10
C ILE A 397 -36.16 8.75 9.82
N LEU A 398 -35.47 8.61 8.69
CA LEU A 398 -34.65 7.44 8.44
C LEU A 398 -33.29 7.59 9.14
N THR A 399 -32.91 6.61 9.94
CA THR A 399 -31.57 6.51 10.52
C THR A 399 -30.83 5.31 9.93
N PRO A 400 -29.59 5.46 9.45
CA PRO A 400 -28.82 4.33 8.94
C PRO A 400 -28.32 3.44 10.07
N GLY A 401 -28.37 2.12 9.86
CA GLY A 401 -27.78 1.11 10.76
C GLY A 401 -26.38 0.67 10.32
N THR A 402 -26.05 0.93 9.05
CA THR A 402 -24.79 0.55 8.40
C THR A 402 -24.12 1.73 7.69
N VAL A 403 -22.80 1.59 7.45
CA VAL A 403 -22.04 2.55 6.65
C VAL A 403 -22.58 2.67 5.23
N THR A 404 -23.04 1.56 4.64
CA THR A 404 -23.61 1.52 3.30
C THR A 404 -24.90 2.34 3.20
N GLU A 405 -25.84 2.14 4.13
CA GLU A 405 -27.08 2.93 4.20
C GLU A 405 -26.78 4.41 4.43
N LYS A 406 -25.91 4.72 5.40
CA LYS A 406 -25.48 6.10 5.67
C LYS A 406 -24.98 6.81 4.41
N ASN A 407 -24.18 6.10 3.62
CA ASN A 407 -23.64 6.65 2.38
C ASN A 407 -24.69 6.77 1.28
N SER A 408 -25.62 5.82 1.16
CA SER A 408 -26.75 5.92 0.23
C SER A 408 -27.62 7.12 0.60
N TYR A 409 -27.98 7.30 1.87
CA TYR A 409 -28.75 8.46 2.32
C TYR A 409 -28.06 9.79 2.04
N ARG A 410 -26.72 9.83 2.12
CA ARG A 410 -25.93 11.02 1.75
C ARG A 410 -25.96 11.33 0.25
N ILE A 411 -26.06 10.32 -0.62
CA ILE A 411 -26.01 10.47 -2.09
C ILE A 411 -27.40 10.65 -2.67
N ASP A 412 -28.33 9.76 -2.30
CA ASP A 412 -29.65 9.61 -2.89
C ASP A 412 -30.76 10.25 -2.03
N GLY A 413 -30.45 10.65 -0.79
CA GLY A 413 -31.45 11.07 0.19
C GLY A 413 -32.22 9.87 0.75
N PRO A 414 -33.45 10.06 1.26
CA PRO A 414 -34.24 8.97 1.83
C PRO A 414 -34.66 7.90 0.81
N GLY A 415 -34.50 8.15 -0.50
CA GLY A 415 -34.91 7.25 -1.59
C GLY A 415 -36.42 7.17 -1.77
N ASN A 416 -37.14 6.79 -0.70
CA ASN A 416 -38.59 6.78 -0.60
C ASN A 416 -39.05 7.82 0.44
N ASP A 417 -40.05 8.62 0.10
CA ASP A 417 -40.59 9.67 0.98
C ASP A 417 -41.76 9.19 1.83
N GLN A 418 -42.24 7.96 1.62
CA GLN A 418 -43.38 7.38 2.33
C GLN A 418 -43.16 5.90 2.63
N PHE A 419 -43.32 5.53 3.91
CA PHE A 419 -43.26 4.15 4.35
C PHE A 419 -44.62 3.71 4.88
N GLU A 420 -45.10 2.58 4.40
CA GLU A 420 -46.31 1.95 4.91
C GLU A 420 -45.95 1.17 6.18
N VAL A 421 -46.45 1.57 7.35
CA VAL A 421 -46.24 0.86 8.61
C VAL A 421 -47.49 0.03 8.91
N ILE A 422 -47.34 -1.30 8.87
CA ILE A 422 -48.44 -2.23 9.14
C ILE A 422 -48.41 -2.67 10.59
N ASN A 423 -49.58 -2.57 11.22
CA ASN A 423 -49.81 -2.95 12.60
C ASN A 423 -51.10 -3.77 12.72
N GLY A 424 -50.98 -5.09 12.57
CA GLY A 424 -52.10 -6.03 12.54
C GLY A 424 -53.01 -5.81 11.33
N LYS A 425 -54.15 -5.12 11.54
CA LYS A 425 -55.19 -4.89 10.51
C LYS A 425 -55.18 -3.48 9.92
N THR A 426 -54.41 -2.56 10.49
CA THR A 426 -54.34 -1.16 10.06
C THR A 426 -52.98 -0.88 9.43
N SER A 427 -52.99 -0.01 8.43
CA SER A 427 -51.82 0.46 7.71
C SER A 427 -51.81 1.98 7.78
N GLU A 428 -50.70 2.55 8.26
CA GLU A 428 -50.49 3.98 8.31
C GLU A 428 -49.33 4.37 7.40
N ILE A 429 -49.49 5.45 6.63
CA ILE A 429 -48.44 5.97 5.76
C ILE A 429 -47.66 7.02 6.53
N VAL A 430 -46.40 6.71 6.82
CA VAL A 430 -45.47 7.62 7.49
C VAL A 430 -44.66 8.37 6.46
N LYS A 431 -44.74 9.70 6.49
CA LYS A 431 -43.97 10.58 5.61
C LYS A 431 -42.57 10.81 6.17
N VAL A 432 -41.54 10.49 5.41
CA VAL A 432 -40.15 10.70 5.80
C VAL A 432 -39.76 12.15 5.55
N LEU A 433 -39.38 12.86 6.62
CA LEU A 433 -38.94 14.26 6.53
C LEU A 433 -37.50 14.38 6.06
N LYS A 434 -36.64 13.47 6.52
CA LYS A 434 -35.21 13.43 6.20
C LYS A 434 -34.62 12.05 6.46
N ALA A 435 -33.46 11.79 5.87
CA ALA A 435 -32.59 10.68 6.20
C ALA A 435 -31.30 11.19 6.82
N GLU A 436 -30.89 10.58 7.92
CA GLU A 436 -29.70 10.97 8.65
C GLU A 436 -28.44 10.47 7.95
N THR A 437 -27.37 11.26 8.09
CA THR A 437 -26.06 10.97 7.50
C THR A 437 -25.02 10.54 8.55
N PHE A 438 -25.50 10.09 9.70
CA PHE A 438 -24.71 9.49 10.78
C PHE A 438 -25.46 8.28 11.34
N ILE A 439 -24.71 7.30 11.87
CA ILE A 439 -25.29 6.08 12.45
C ILE A 439 -25.68 6.39 13.89
N ALA A 440 -26.97 6.46 14.18
CA ALA A 440 -27.46 6.60 15.55
C ALA A 440 -27.62 5.25 16.25
N VAL A 441 -28.09 4.23 15.53
CA VAL A 441 -28.31 2.89 16.08
C VAL A 441 -27.54 1.88 15.22
N PRO A 442 -26.33 1.45 15.64
CA PRO A 442 -25.50 0.58 14.83
C PRO A 442 -26.09 -0.82 14.76
N ALA A 443 -25.79 -1.53 13.67
CA ALA A 443 -26.13 -2.94 13.47
C ALA A 443 -27.64 -3.27 13.41
N THR A 444 -28.48 -2.28 13.09
CA THR A 444 -29.82 -2.54 12.57
C THR A 444 -29.71 -2.89 11.08
N TYR A 445 -30.44 -3.92 10.64
CA TYR A 445 -30.48 -4.35 9.25
C TYR A 445 -31.79 -3.89 8.61
N GLY A 446 -31.71 -3.13 7.51
CA GLY A 446 -32.87 -2.60 6.81
C GLY A 446 -33.26 -1.19 7.28
N ASP A 447 -34.18 -0.57 6.54
CA ASP A 447 -34.62 0.80 6.80
C ASP A 447 -35.15 0.94 8.23
N THR A 448 -34.46 1.76 9.02
CA THR A 448 -34.82 2.04 10.41
C THR A 448 -35.49 3.41 10.48
N LEU A 449 -36.78 3.41 10.80
CA LEU A 449 -37.64 4.56 10.83
C LEU A 449 -37.89 5.03 12.27
N VAL A 450 -37.47 6.25 12.58
CA VAL A 450 -37.83 6.93 13.81
C VAL A 450 -39.25 7.47 13.66
N VAL A 451 -40.14 7.09 14.56
CA VAL A 451 -41.56 7.48 14.54
C VAL A 451 -41.97 8.15 15.84
N SER A 452 -43.14 8.80 15.85
CA SER A 452 -43.71 9.39 17.06
C SER A 452 -43.89 8.34 18.16
N ASP A 453 -43.72 8.76 19.42
CA ASP A 453 -43.90 7.89 20.60
C ASP A 453 -45.30 7.27 20.67
N ARG A 454 -46.29 7.92 20.04
CA ARG A 454 -47.66 7.44 19.93
C ARG A 454 -47.75 6.27 18.94
N LEU A 455 -47.32 6.49 17.69
CA LEU A 455 -47.35 5.45 16.65
C LEU A 455 -46.56 4.21 17.07
N TYR A 456 -45.39 4.39 17.69
CA TYR A 456 -44.61 3.28 18.23
C TYR A 456 -45.41 2.43 19.24
N LYS A 457 -46.13 3.07 20.16
CA LYS A 457 -46.95 2.36 21.16
C LYS A 457 -48.13 1.65 20.52
N ASP A 458 -48.76 2.28 19.54
CA ASP A 458 -49.87 1.68 18.81
C ASP A 458 -49.40 0.38 18.13
N VAL A 459 -48.21 0.39 17.51
CA VAL A 459 -47.56 -0.81 16.92
C VAL A 459 -47.26 -1.88 17.96
N LEU A 460 -46.61 -1.50 19.06
CA LEU A 460 -46.25 -2.42 20.12
C LEU A 460 -47.48 -3.13 20.74
N GLN A 461 -48.58 -2.40 20.96
CA GLN A 461 -49.79 -2.95 21.56
C GLN A 461 -50.52 -3.95 20.66
N ALA A 462 -50.55 -3.73 19.35
CA ALA A 462 -51.21 -4.68 18.45
C ALA A 462 -50.35 -5.93 18.16
N GLN A 463 -49.11 -5.95 18.64
CA GLN A 463 -48.20 -7.10 18.56
C GLN A 463 -48.07 -7.89 19.87
N GLU A 464 -48.76 -7.53 20.96
CA GLU A 464 -48.74 -8.24 22.26
C GLU A 464 -49.08 -9.75 22.16
N ASP A 465 -49.76 -10.18 21.08
CA ASP A 465 -50.09 -11.59 20.81
C ASP A 465 -48.96 -12.38 20.08
N GLN A 466 -47.85 -11.74 19.71
CA GLN A 466 -46.71 -12.38 19.03
C GLN A 466 -45.47 -12.43 19.94
N GLU A 467 -44.93 -13.63 20.19
CA GLU A 467 -43.68 -13.88 20.95
C GLU A 467 -42.42 -13.42 20.20
N PHE A 468 -42.35 -12.16 19.77
CA PHE A 468 -41.09 -11.56 19.33
C PHE A 468 -40.38 -10.95 20.52
N GLY A 469 -39.33 -11.60 21.01
CA GLY A 469 -38.46 -11.04 22.04
C GLY A 469 -37.81 -9.75 21.55
N TYR A 470 -38.14 -8.62 22.17
CA TYR A 470 -37.48 -7.35 21.90
C TYR A 470 -36.13 -7.32 22.61
N ALA A 471 -35.10 -6.84 21.91
CA ALA A 471 -33.78 -6.68 22.47
C ALA A 471 -33.50 -5.20 22.72
N ALA A 472 -33.36 -4.82 23.99
CA ALA A 472 -33.00 -3.46 24.36
C ALA A 472 -31.50 -3.22 24.10
N PHE A 473 -31.18 -2.12 23.43
CA PHE A 473 -29.82 -1.69 23.13
C PHE A 473 -29.41 -0.59 24.10
N HIS A 474 -28.55 -0.92 25.05
CA HIS A 474 -27.92 0.04 25.94
C HIS A 474 -26.59 0.49 25.36
N THR A 475 -26.42 1.80 25.26
CA THR A 475 -25.23 2.41 24.66
C THR A 475 -24.50 3.27 25.67
N PHE A 476 -23.17 3.21 25.65
CA PHE A 476 -22.30 4.05 26.47
C PHE A 476 -21.40 4.86 25.55
N TYR A 477 -21.71 6.14 25.42
CA TYR A 477 -20.87 7.08 24.67
C TYR A 477 -19.74 7.62 25.56
N VAL A 478 -18.49 7.40 25.15
CA VAL A 478 -17.29 7.92 25.81
C VAL A 478 -16.44 8.64 24.78
N GLN A 479 -16.20 9.93 24.97
CA GLN A 479 -15.46 10.75 24.00
C GLN A 479 -14.02 10.24 23.78
N ASP A 480 -13.37 9.77 24.85
CA ASP A 480 -12.00 9.24 24.82
C ASP A 480 -11.97 7.70 24.95
N TRP A 481 -12.84 7.02 24.21
CA TRP A 481 -12.94 5.55 24.21
C TRP A 481 -11.63 4.84 23.88
N LYS A 482 -10.69 5.49 23.18
CA LYS A 482 -9.38 4.91 22.83
C LYS A 482 -8.54 4.57 24.05
N ASN A 483 -8.79 5.24 25.18
CA ASN A 483 -8.08 5.03 26.42
C ASN A 483 -8.81 4.07 27.37
N THR A 484 -9.97 3.53 26.99
CA THR A 484 -10.72 2.60 27.86
C THR A 484 -10.13 1.19 27.89
N GLY A 485 -8.95 0.95 27.33
CA GLY A 485 -8.46 -0.40 27.07
C GLY A 485 -8.30 -1.31 28.28
N ASP A 486 -7.94 -0.79 29.45
CA ASP A 486 -7.91 -1.58 30.69
C ASP A 486 -9.33 -1.86 31.21
N VAL A 487 -10.21 -0.86 31.15
CA VAL A 487 -11.63 -0.97 31.52
C VAL A 487 -12.36 -1.99 30.63
N SER A 488 -12.14 -1.93 29.31
CA SER A 488 -12.76 -2.83 28.34
C SER A 488 -12.35 -4.27 28.58
N ARG A 489 -11.07 -4.53 28.90
CA ARG A 489 -10.57 -5.86 29.26
C ARG A 489 -11.16 -6.35 30.58
N SER A 490 -11.22 -5.49 31.61
CA SER A 490 -11.85 -5.81 32.89
C SER A 490 -13.32 -6.20 32.73
N ILE A 491 -14.09 -5.40 31.99
CA ILE A 491 -15.51 -5.66 31.68
C ILE A 491 -15.65 -7.00 30.97
N GLN A 492 -14.86 -7.24 29.91
CA GLN A 492 -14.92 -8.50 29.14
C GLN A 492 -14.54 -9.72 29.99
N GLU A 493 -13.54 -9.61 30.88
CA GLU A 493 -13.12 -10.69 31.77
C GLU A 493 -14.17 -11.00 32.85
N ARG A 494 -14.83 -9.97 33.40
CA ARG A 494 -15.91 -10.13 34.39
C ARG A 494 -17.19 -10.67 33.77
N LEU A 495 -17.43 -10.40 32.50
CA LEU A 495 -18.56 -10.90 31.71
C LEU A 495 -18.28 -12.23 31.00
N LYS A 496 -17.16 -12.91 31.29
CA LYS A 496 -16.72 -14.13 30.58
C LYS A 496 -17.89 -14.99 30.10
N GLU A 497 -18.00 -15.09 28.77
CA GLU A 497 -18.94 -15.94 28.04
C GLU A 497 -18.88 -17.38 28.58
N GLN A 498 -19.80 -17.74 29.47
CA GLN A 498 -20.50 -19.00 29.25
C GLN A 498 -21.41 -18.74 28.04
N GLU A 499 -21.57 -19.72 27.15
CA GLU A 499 -22.41 -19.67 25.93
C GLU A 499 -23.87 -19.35 26.27
N ASP A 500 -24.13 -18.10 26.65
CA ASP A 500 -25.40 -17.59 27.10
C ASP A 500 -25.82 -16.56 26.05
N TYR A 501 -26.62 -17.04 25.11
CA TYR A 501 -27.17 -16.25 24.01
C TYR A 501 -28.16 -15.16 24.46
N SER A 502 -28.36 -14.96 25.76
CA SER A 502 -29.28 -13.96 26.31
C SER A 502 -28.75 -12.52 26.31
N TYR A 503 -27.44 -12.31 26.14
CA TYR A 503 -26.86 -10.98 26.05
C TYR A 503 -25.63 -10.92 25.13
N TYR A 504 -25.32 -9.70 24.67
CA TYR A 504 -24.19 -9.45 23.80
C TYR A 504 -23.55 -8.08 24.13
N LEU A 505 -22.24 -8.06 24.37
CA LEU A 505 -21.47 -6.84 24.60
C LEU A 505 -20.47 -6.61 23.47
N LYS A 506 -20.55 -5.42 22.84
CA LYS A 506 -19.48 -4.88 21.99
C LYS A 506 -18.69 -3.82 22.73
N SER A 507 -17.38 -3.80 22.49
CA SER A 507 -16.48 -2.75 22.96
C SER A 507 -15.69 -2.21 21.78
N LEU A 508 -15.87 -0.91 21.49
CA LEU A 508 -15.22 -0.26 20.36
C LEU A 508 -13.69 -0.29 20.47
N TYR A 509 -13.14 -0.20 21.68
CA TYR A 509 -11.69 -0.34 21.90
C TYR A 509 -11.19 -1.74 21.51
N LEU A 510 -11.88 -2.79 21.96
CA LEU A 510 -11.48 -4.16 21.68
C LEU A 510 -11.67 -4.51 20.20
N ASP A 511 -12.75 -4.04 19.59
CA ASP A 511 -13.03 -4.20 18.16
C ASP A 511 -11.94 -3.51 17.33
N TRP A 512 -11.58 -2.27 17.67
CA TRP A 512 -10.47 -1.56 17.03
C TRP A 512 -9.13 -2.27 17.24
N LYS A 513 -8.83 -2.72 18.45
CA LYS A 513 -7.58 -3.46 18.74
C LYS A 513 -7.51 -4.75 17.95
N SER A 514 -8.62 -5.50 17.84
CA SER A 514 -8.74 -6.70 17.01
C SER A 514 -8.54 -6.37 15.53
N ALA A 515 -9.18 -5.31 15.03
CA ALA A 515 -8.99 -4.83 13.66
C ALA A 515 -7.53 -4.42 13.39
N GLN A 516 -6.86 -3.77 14.34
CA GLN A 516 -5.43 -3.45 14.24
C GLN A 516 -4.55 -4.68 14.19
N GLN A 517 -4.84 -5.71 15.01
CA GLN A 517 -4.10 -6.97 14.98
C GLN A 517 -4.25 -7.66 13.61
N GLN A 518 -5.48 -7.69 13.07
CA GLN A 518 -5.78 -8.25 11.75
C GLN A 518 -5.07 -7.46 10.63
N ASN A 519 -5.17 -6.13 10.67
CA ASN A 519 -4.56 -5.24 9.69
C ASN A 519 -3.03 -5.20 9.80
N GLY A 520 -2.46 -5.46 10.97
CA GLY A 520 -1.01 -5.49 11.20
C GLY A 520 -0.28 -6.46 10.27
N ILE A 521 -0.92 -7.59 9.93
CA ILE A 521 -0.38 -8.56 8.96
C ILE A 521 -0.35 -7.97 7.55
N LEU A 522 -1.45 -7.35 7.11
CA LEU A 522 -1.55 -6.70 5.80
C LEU A 522 -0.55 -5.55 5.67
N LEU A 523 -0.40 -4.75 6.72
CA LEU A 523 0.55 -3.63 6.78
C LEU A 523 2.01 -4.11 6.72
N MET A 524 2.32 -5.24 7.37
CA MET A 524 3.64 -5.85 7.32
C MET A 524 3.94 -6.38 5.91
N VAL A 525 2.96 -7.05 5.30
CA VAL A 525 3.02 -7.52 3.90
C VAL A 525 3.25 -6.35 2.95
N SER A 526 2.40 -5.31 3.00
CA SER A 526 2.46 -4.17 2.08
C SER A 526 3.74 -3.35 2.28
N GLY A 527 4.17 -3.16 3.54
CA GLY A 527 5.40 -2.47 3.92
C GLY A 527 6.66 -3.15 3.39
N LEU A 528 6.81 -4.46 3.62
CA LEU A 528 7.97 -5.22 3.16
C LEU A 528 8.03 -5.33 1.63
N VAL A 529 6.91 -5.58 0.95
CA VAL A 529 6.85 -5.54 -0.53
C VAL A 529 7.26 -4.16 -1.02
N GLY A 530 6.73 -3.09 -0.41
CA GLY A 530 7.05 -1.71 -0.78
C GLY A 530 8.55 -1.38 -0.65
N ILE A 531 9.21 -1.87 0.41
CA ILE A 531 10.66 -1.71 0.60
C ILE A 531 11.47 -2.45 -0.48
N VAL A 532 11.07 -3.67 -0.86
CA VAL A 532 11.72 -4.44 -1.95
C VAL A 532 11.64 -3.66 -3.26
N PHE A 533 10.42 -3.26 -3.59
CA PHE A 533 10.07 -2.52 -4.79
C PHE A 533 10.81 -1.18 -4.90
N PHE A 534 10.90 -0.45 -3.79
CA PHE A 534 11.69 0.78 -3.72
C PHE A 534 13.19 0.52 -3.87
N THR A 535 13.71 -0.57 -3.28
CA THR A 535 15.13 -0.91 -3.39
C THR A 535 15.49 -1.34 -4.81
N PHE A 536 14.63 -2.12 -5.47
CA PHE A 536 14.76 -2.45 -6.89
C PHE A 536 14.80 -1.19 -7.75
N ALA A 537 13.89 -0.23 -7.50
CA ALA A 537 13.91 1.07 -8.15
C ALA A 537 15.24 1.82 -7.95
N ALA A 538 15.74 1.87 -6.72
CA ALA A 538 17.01 2.52 -6.41
C ALA A 538 18.19 1.85 -7.16
N SER A 539 18.25 0.52 -7.16
CA SER A 539 19.27 -0.25 -7.87
C SER A 539 19.21 -0.06 -9.38
N PHE A 540 18.01 0.01 -9.98
CA PHE A 540 17.86 0.32 -11.41
C PHE A 540 18.50 1.66 -11.77
N VAL A 541 18.20 2.69 -11.00
CA VAL A 541 18.75 4.04 -11.23
C VAL A 541 20.28 4.02 -11.09
N TYR A 542 20.82 3.31 -10.10
CA TYR A 542 22.28 3.16 -9.93
C TYR A 542 22.92 2.51 -11.17
N PHE A 543 22.39 1.36 -11.60
CA PHE A 543 22.94 0.63 -12.74
C PHE A 543 22.93 1.47 -13.99
N ARG A 544 21.83 2.19 -14.20
CA ARG A 544 21.71 3.03 -15.37
C ARG A 544 22.71 4.17 -15.36
N LEU A 545 22.85 4.81 -14.20
CA LEU A 545 23.82 5.87 -14.04
C LEU A 545 25.26 5.37 -14.26
N TYR A 546 25.60 4.19 -13.74
CA TYR A 546 26.94 3.61 -13.93
C TYR A 546 27.16 3.10 -15.36
N ALA A 547 26.12 2.59 -16.03
CA ALA A 547 26.21 2.15 -17.41
C ALA A 547 26.41 3.32 -18.38
N ASP A 548 25.77 4.46 -18.10
CA ASP A 548 25.92 5.67 -18.90
C ASP A 548 27.23 6.42 -18.56
N LEU A 549 27.86 6.14 -17.41
CA LEU A 549 29.06 6.83 -16.92
C LEU A 549 30.25 6.81 -17.88
N ALA A 550 30.59 5.68 -18.50
CA ALA A 550 31.75 5.64 -19.41
C ALA A 550 31.58 6.56 -20.63
N ARG A 551 30.35 6.59 -21.18
CA ARG A 551 29.96 7.51 -22.26
C ARG A 551 29.97 8.95 -21.76
N ASP A 552 29.46 9.18 -20.56
CA ASP A 552 29.43 10.50 -19.94
C ASP A 552 30.83 11.02 -19.70
N GLU A 553 31.76 10.21 -19.23
CA GLU A 553 33.17 10.58 -19.03
C GLU A 553 33.82 11.04 -20.36
N GLN A 554 33.60 10.31 -21.46
CA GLN A 554 34.11 10.68 -22.78
C GLN A 554 33.47 11.97 -23.29
N GLN A 555 32.15 12.10 -23.15
CA GLN A 555 31.41 13.29 -23.55
C GLN A 555 31.81 14.51 -22.72
N TYR A 556 31.99 14.33 -21.41
CA TYR A 556 32.42 15.36 -20.47
C TYR A 556 33.81 15.88 -20.81
N ARG A 557 34.75 15.00 -21.21
CA ARG A 557 36.06 15.41 -21.74
C ARG A 557 35.92 16.25 -23.01
N MET A 558 35.04 15.87 -23.94
CA MET A 558 34.83 16.64 -25.17
C MET A 558 34.22 18.01 -24.88
N ILE A 559 33.19 18.07 -24.02
CA ILE A 559 32.51 19.31 -23.67
C ILE A 559 33.41 20.25 -22.86
N ALA A 560 34.26 19.71 -21.97
CA ALA A 560 35.27 20.49 -21.25
C ALA A 560 36.29 21.13 -22.20
N LYS A 561 36.71 20.42 -23.25
CA LYS A 561 37.59 20.97 -24.31
C LYS A 561 36.95 22.10 -25.12
N VAL A 562 35.63 22.13 -25.21
CA VAL A 562 34.87 23.21 -25.87
C VAL A 562 34.78 24.48 -25.00
N GLY A 563 35.18 24.42 -23.73
CA GLY A 563 35.35 25.60 -22.87
C GLY A 563 34.35 25.72 -21.72
N LEU A 564 33.52 24.71 -21.45
CA LEU A 564 32.60 24.74 -20.30
C LEU A 564 33.33 24.55 -18.97
N SER A 565 32.98 25.37 -17.98
CA SER A 565 33.55 25.29 -16.64
C SER A 565 33.07 24.06 -15.88
N LYS A 566 33.87 23.59 -14.90
CA LYS A 566 33.49 22.48 -14.00
C LYS A 566 32.13 22.73 -13.30
N LYS A 567 31.81 23.98 -12.98
CA LYS A 567 30.54 24.38 -12.34
C LYS A 567 29.35 24.20 -13.28
N GLU A 568 29.47 24.66 -14.53
CA GLU A 568 28.42 24.53 -15.54
C GLU A 568 28.15 23.07 -15.88
N LEU A 569 29.23 22.32 -16.08
CA LEU A 569 29.22 20.89 -16.30
C LEU A 569 28.54 20.12 -15.15
N GLY A 570 28.91 20.41 -13.89
CA GLY A 570 28.26 19.83 -12.71
C GLY A 570 26.76 20.19 -12.62
N THR A 571 26.38 21.37 -13.11
CA THR A 571 24.97 21.80 -13.18
C THR A 571 24.18 20.97 -14.20
N ILE A 572 24.75 20.72 -15.39
CA ILE A 572 24.12 19.88 -16.44
C ILE A 572 23.84 18.49 -15.89
N ILE A 573 24.84 17.85 -15.27
CA ILE A 573 24.71 16.50 -14.70
C ILE A 573 23.71 16.49 -13.55
N THR A 574 23.76 17.49 -12.66
CA THR A 574 22.82 17.56 -11.54
C THR A 574 21.38 17.62 -12.05
N LYS A 575 21.08 18.43 -13.07
CA LYS A 575 19.74 18.47 -13.68
C LYS A 575 19.33 17.13 -14.28
N GLN A 576 20.26 16.41 -14.91
CA GLN A 576 20.00 15.06 -15.45
C GLN A 576 19.67 14.06 -14.35
N LEU A 577 20.47 14.03 -13.29
CA LEU A 577 20.24 13.17 -12.13
C LEU A 577 18.90 13.48 -11.44
N VAL A 578 18.56 14.77 -11.28
CA VAL A 578 17.28 15.17 -10.67
C VAL A 578 16.12 14.57 -11.45
N ILE A 579 16.12 14.67 -12.78
CA ILE A 579 15.05 14.09 -13.59
C ILE A 579 15.02 12.57 -13.48
N MET A 580 16.18 11.91 -13.47
CA MET A 580 16.24 10.44 -13.36
C MET A 580 15.70 9.90 -12.03
N PHE A 581 15.88 10.65 -10.94
CA PHE A 581 15.46 10.24 -9.59
C PHE A 581 14.04 10.68 -9.27
N PHE A 582 13.68 11.92 -9.57
CA PHE A 582 12.45 12.53 -9.06
C PHE A 582 11.30 12.48 -10.06
N LEU A 583 11.54 12.35 -11.37
CA LEU A 583 10.43 12.28 -12.32
C LEU A 583 9.55 11.02 -12.10
N PRO A 584 10.11 9.80 -11.96
CA PRO A 584 9.29 8.63 -11.67
C PRO A 584 8.58 8.71 -10.31
N MET A 585 9.29 9.23 -9.31
CA MET A 585 8.76 9.42 -7.96
C MET A 585 7.58 10.41 -7.96
N LEU A 586 7.69 11.53 -8.69
CA LEU A 586 6.62 12.51 -8.84
C LEU A 586 5.36 11.87 -9.44
N ILE A 587 5.53 11.10 -10.52
CA ILE A 587 4.41 10.41 -11.17
C ILE A 587 3.78 9.38 -10.22
N ALA A 588 4.58 8.62 -9.47
CA ALA A 588 4.09 7.72 -8.44
C ALA A 588 3.27 8.44 -7.36
N LEU A 589 3.77 9.58 -6.86
CA LEU A 589 3.06 10.40 -5.87
C LEU A 589 1.72 10.93 -6.40
N ILE A 590 1.64 11.30 -7.68
CA ILE A 590 0.39 11.74 -8.31
C ILE A 590 -0.60 10.56 -8.40
N HIS A 591 -0.17 9.40 -8.88
CA HIS A 591 -1.02 8.21 -8.96
C HIS A 591 -1.55 7.80 -7.58
N SER A 592 -0.67 7.72 -6.58
CA SER A 592 -1.06 7.40 -5.20
C SER A 592 -1.92 8.49 -4.58
N GLY A 593 -1.66 9.76 -4.90
CA GLY A 593 -2.47 10.88 -4.44
C GLY A 593 -3.92 10.78 -4.92
N VAL A 594 -4.15 10.46 -6.19
CA VAL A 594 -5.51 10.23 -6.72
C VAL A 594 -6.17 9.04 -6.04
N ALA A 595 -5.43 7.95 -5.84
CA ALA A 595 -5.96 6.78 -5.11
C ALA A 595 -6.34 7.13 -3.66
N PHE A 596 -5.57 7.98 -2.97
CA PHE A 596 -5.92 8.44 -1.62
C PHE A 596 -7.10 9.41 -1.63
N VAL A 597 -7.23 10.29 -2.63
CA VAL A 597 -8.42 11.13 -2.77
C VAL A 597 -9.67 10.27 -2.96
N ALA A 598 -9.58 9.21 -3.76
CA ALA A 598 -10.66 8.24 -3.92
C ALA A 598 -10.96 7.50 -2.61
N LEU A 599 -9.93 7.03 -1.89
CA LEU A 599 -10.10 6.38 -0.59
C LEU A 599 -10.76 7.31 0.44
N GLN A 600 -10.51 8.62 0.39
CA GLN A 600 -11.08 9.61 1.31
C GLN A 600 -12.59 9.76 1.12
N GLN A 601 -13.12 9.45 -0.07
CA GLN A 601 -14.58 9.44 -0.32
C GLN A 601 -15.29 8.23 0.30
N LEU A 602 -14.53 7.21 0.72
CA LEU A 602 -15.05 5.98 1.30
C LEU A 602 -15.01 5.98 2.83
N VAL A 603 -14.37 6.97 3.45
CA VAL A 603 -14.16 7.04 4.90
C VAL A 603 -14.43 8.45 5.45
N ASP A 604 -14.95 8.52 6.68
CA ASP A 604 -15.31 9.79 7.32
C ASP A 604 -14.13 10.46 8.05
N PHE A 605 -13.06 9.72 8.31
CA PHE A 605 -11.86 10.21 8.97
C PHE A 605 -10.82 10.68 7.95
N SER A 606 -9.93 11.58 8.37
CA SER A 606 -8.90 12.10 7.47
C SER A 606 -7.76 11.09 7.26
N ILE A 607 -7.59 10.64 6.02
CA ILE A 607 -6.45 9.81 5.59
C ILE A 607 -5.28 10.64 5.02
N VAL A 608 -5.43 11.96 4.95
CA VAL A 608 -4.37 12.88 4.49
C VAL A 608 -3.13 12.75 5.39
N GLY A 609 -3.31 12.61 6.70
CA GLY A 609 -2.20 12.42 7.64
C GLY A 609 -1.39 11.15 7.35
N HIS A 610 -2.05 10.05 7.00
CA HIS A 610 -1.39 8.78 6.68
C HIS A 610 -0.63 8.85 5.35
N SER A 611 -1.27 9.40 4.31
CA SER A 611 -0.65 9.56 2.98
C SER A 611 0.57 10.48 3.01
N LEU A 612 0.51 11.61 3.73
CA LEU A 612 1.65 12.52 3.89
C LEU A 612 2.83 11.86 4.60
N LYS A 613 2.60 11.08 5.67
CA LYS A 613 3.68 10.35 6.36
C LYS A 613 4.43 9.41 5.40
N ILE A 614 3.71 8.67 4.56
CA ILE A 614 4.30 7.77 3.55
C ILE A 614 5.11 8.57 2.53
N PHE A 615 4.52 9.63 1.98
CA PHE A 615 5.18 10.46 0.98
C PHE A 615 6.45 11.11 1.51
N ILE A 616 6.41 11.66 2.73
CA ILE A 616 7.58 12.25 3.39
C ILE A 616 8.65 11.19 3.63
N PHE A 617 8.29 10.01 4.12
CA PHE A 617 9.24 8.94 4.40
C PHE A 617 10.00 8.51 3.13
N PHE A 618 9.30 8.15 2.06
CA PHE A 618 9.95 7.70 0.82
C PHE A 618 10.66 8.84 0.08
N LEU A 619 10.11 10.06 0.11
CA LEU A 619 10.79 11.23 -0.46
C LEU A 619 12.09 11.53 0.28
N SER A 620 12.12 11.39 1.61
CA SER A 620 13.33 11.58 2.41
C SER A 620 14.42 10.58 2.03
N ILE A 621 14.05 9.30 1.89
CA ILE A 621 15.00 8.25 1.43
C ILE A 621 15.51 8.58 0.01
N GLN A 622 14.61 8.99 -0.89
CA GLN A 622 14.97 9.33 -2.27
C GLN A 622 15.92 10.55 -2.33
N ILE A 623 15.70 11.56 -1.48
CA ILE A 623 16.58 12.74 -1.37
C ILE A 623 17.97 12.34 -0.88
N VAL A 624 18.06 11.56 0.20
CA VAL A 624 19.35 11.06 0.72
C VAL A 624 20.09 10.27 -0.36
N TYR A 625 19.37 9.37 -1.04
CA TYR A 625 19.95 8.55 -2.10
C TYR A 625 20.43 9.38 -3.30
N PHE A 626 19.68 10.42 -3.67
CA PHE A 626 20.07 11.38 -4.70
C PHE A 626 21.37 12.12 -4.33
N PHE A 627 21.49 12.64 -3.10
CA PHE A 627 22.69 13.38 -2.68
C PHE A 627 23.94 12.49 -2.65
N ILE A 628 23.83 11.27 -2.12
CA ILE A 628 24.93 10.29 -2.10
C ILE A 628 25.39 9.99 -3.53
N THR A 629 24.43 9.74 -4.42
CA THR A 629 24.71 9.38 -5.81
C THR A 629 25.34 10.55 -6.57
N ARG A 630 24.75 11.75 -6.45
CA ARG A 630 25.26 12.98 -7.07
C ARG A 630 26.69 13.27 -6.63
N TRP A 631 26.97 13.20 -5.33
CA TRP A 631 28.29 13.48 -4.79
C TRP A 631 29.34 12.54 -5.39
N ARG A 632 29.10 11.22 -5.36
CA ARG A 632 29.99 10.22 -5.95
C ARG A 632 30.19 10.40 -7.46
N TYR A 633 29.12 10.74 -8.18
CA TYR A 633 29.17 10.92 -9.63
C TYR A 633 30.01 12.13 -10.03
N LEU A 634 29.80 13.27 -9.37
CA LEU A 634 30.55 14.51 -9.62
C LEU A 634 32.02 14.38 -9.22
N GLU A 635 32.32 13.72 -8.09
CA GLU A 635 33.69 13.49 -7.65
C GLU A 635 34.49 12.72 -8.71
N ARG A 636 33.88 11.67 -9.29
CA ARG A 636 34.53 10.85 -10.31
C ARG A 636 34.78 11.62 -11.60
N LEU A 637 33.83 12.43 -12.04
CA LEU A 637 33.99 13.25 -13.24
C LEU A 637 35.01 14.38 -13.05
N ASN A 638 35.14 14.93 -11.85
CA ASN A 638 36.14 15.97 -11.56
C ASN A 638 37.57 15.43 -11.59
N LYS A 639 37.79 14.17 -11.18
CA LYS A 639 39.10 13.49 -11.26
C LYS A 639 39.60 13.26 -12.69
N ILE A 640 38.74 13.39 -13.69
CA ILE A 640 39.07 13.17 -15.10
C ILE A 640 39.59 14.43 -15.79
N ILE A 641 39.34 15.60 -15.19
CA ILE A 641 39.77 16.92 -15.72
C ILE A 641 41.12 17.35 -15.12
N GLN A 642 41.55 16.74 -14.01
CA GLN A 642 42.93 16.84 -13.54
C GLN A 642 43.80 15.93 -14.40
#